data_AF-A0A2V8RAX7-F1
#
_entry.id   AF-A0A2V8RAX7-F1
#
_cell.length_a   1.000
_cell.length_b   1.000
_cell.length_c   1.000
_cell.angle_alpha   90.00
_cell.angle_beta   90.00
_cell.angle_gamma   90.00
#
_symmetry.space_group_name_H-M   'P 1'
#
loop_
_entity.id
_entity.type
_entity.pdbx_description
1 polymer ?
#
loop_
_entity_poly.entity_id
_entity_poly.type
_entity_poly.pdbx_seq_one_letter_code
_entity_poly.pdbx_strand_id
1 'polypeptide(L)'
;MDALVKNLRAVLKPEQVISDPEELLVFECDGLTHYRHRPRAVVFPASTEEVSEVLRLLAHARVAVVPRGAGTGLSGGALAVGGGVCIELARMRRVLKVDVENRLAVVEAGVVNAQVSRAVARHGLHYVPDPSSQGSCTVGGNIAENAGGIHCLKYGTTTDHVLGARVVLYGGRVVNLGGAGAEAPGYDLLGVFVGSEGTFGVATEATLRLTPVAPSVRTLLADFTDIDDASRAVSAIIAAGIIPAGLEMVDGATIRAVEASVFAAGMPTDAAGALLVELDGIEAGLDEEVARVRSICVQSGARTVRLAADEIERKKLWAARKGAFGAMGRISPDILIQDAVVPRSRLPEVLAATYRIGAEHHLRVANVFHAGDGNLHPLICFDSRDPGEVARVKLAGREIMETCVRAGGTITGEHGVGLDKSEYLPLVFDDDSLGAMLQVRAAFDPTGLCNPGKIIPVLKGCGEARAVAEGKRQEAKGKREKSETAESLLNELSRTLPSLASQTSFAPSVSASRSGFDVERARGLLAGVVGDEHVLTGGSADKMGGSAACGDMDAIVVSPASAGEACEVLKVAAREGWKVVPAGAGVWLDAGNPVRGGRVVVKTSRMERVVTHEPADLVATVEAGLTLADFNREVGRAGQWLPLDPPGGARATLGGVAATGLGGAQAHGYGTPRSYVLGMRVALADGRVIRAGGRVVKNVAGYDLCKLFVGSHGTLGLILELTFKLRPRPPREATLAATSADLPRLTEAARALVASQLFPAAVEIVSPRMAGALSLPSGGGGFVVLARFAGTDGTVAYQVARARELVREHEKVTGVEVLDDDGPVWSGLAAASARGGQCLAWRASVLPSRLGAMLGRLREERGDEAAWHAGAGDGRLRVFEAAVARDDAETVSSLRRLREAARRAGGSLVVERAPDAVKREFDAWGLNDSAALLMRRVKAQLDPADTFSPGRF
;
A
#
# COMPACT_ATOMS: atom_id res chain seq x y z
N MET A 1 -30.86 14.26 31.13
CA MET A 1 -29.97 14.31 29.95
C MET A 1 -28.69 13.58 30.32
N ASP A 2 -28.24 12.64 29.50
CA ASP A 2 -27.00 11.89 29.70
C ASP A 2 -25.81 12.86 29.89
N ALA A 3 -25.01 12.65 30.95
CA ALA A 3 -23.84 13.47 31.26
C ALA A 3 -22.82 13.50 30.11
N LEU A 4 -22.69 12.41 29.36
CA LEU A 4 -21.82 12.36 28.19
C LEU A 4 -22.31 13.31 27.09
N VAL A 5 -23.61 13.28 26.77
CA VAL A 5 -24.22 14.15 25.77
C VAL A 5 -24.10 15.62 26.18
N LYS A 6 -24.26 15.93 27.47
CA LYS A 6 -24.01 17.28 27.99
C LYS A 6 -22.57 17.74 27.74
N ASN A 7 -21.60 16.87 28.00
CA ASN A 7 -20.18 17.20 27.78
C ASN A 7 -19.87 17.37 26.29
N LEU A 8 -20.44 16.53 25.41
CA LEU A 8 -20.29 16.67 23.95
C LEU A 8 -20.87 18.01 23.46
N ARG A 9 -22.04 18.42 23.96
CA ARG A 9 -22.66 19.73 23.66
C ARG A 9 -21.92 20.93 24.27
N ALA A 10 -20.96 20.71 25.14
CA ALA A 10 -20.11 21.78 25.67
C ALA A 10 -18.90 22.07 24.77
N VAL A 11 -18.48 21.10 23.94
CA VAL A 11 -17.35 21.23 23.00
C VAL A 11 -17.81 21.36 21.55
N LEU A 12 -19.04 20.94 21.24
CA LEU A 12 -19.66 21.07 19.91
C LEU A 12 -20.93 21.90 20.00
N LYS A 13 -21.33 22.50 18.87
CA LYS A 13 -22.62 23.18 18.78
C LYS A 13 -23.79 22.20 18.94
N PRO A 14 -24.97 22.64 19.42
CA PRO A 14 -26.12 21.76 19.61
C PRO A 14 -26.51 20.93 18.38
N GLU A 15 -26.48 21.53 17.18
CA GLU A 15 -26.79 20.89 15.90
C GLU A 15 -25.72 19.91 15.38
N GLN A 16 -24.61 19.76 16.12
CA GLN A 16 -23.54 18.81 15.84
C GLN A 16 -23.62 17.57 16.74
N VAL A 17 -24.64 17.44 17.60
CA VAL A 17 -24.77 16.29 18.52
C VAL A 17 -26.19 15.72 18.46
N ILE A 18 -26.32 14.55 17.84
CA ILE A 18 -27.55 13.76 17.82
C ILE A 18 -27.50 12.74 18.96
N SER A 19 -28.57 12.71 19.75
CA SER A 19 -28.77 11.71 20.82
C SER A 19 -30.22 11.27 20.96
N ASP A 20 -31.13 11.81 20.15
CA ASP A 20 -32.53 11.41 20.16
C ASP A 20 -32.64 9.96 19.65
N PRO A 21 -33.35 9.09 20.37
CA PRO A 21 -33.58 7.72 19.94
C PRO A 21 -34.05 7.50 18.51
N GLU A 22 -34.93 8.35 17.99
CA GLU A 22 -35.51 8.21 16.67
C GLU A 22 -34.52 8.67 15.59
N GLU A 23 -33.78 9.75 15.83
CA GLU A 23 -32.74 10.24 14.93
C GLU A 23 -31.55 9.26 14.82
N LEU A 24 -31.25 8.53 15.89
CA LEU A 24 -30.15 7.57 15.93
C LEU A 24 -30.38 6.32 15.06
N LEU A 25 -31.63 6.04 14.64
CA LEU A 25 -31.97 4.88 13.80
C LEU A 25 -31.21 4.88 12.46
N VAL A 26 -30.94 6.05 11.88
CA VAL A 26 -30.22 6.17 10.59
C VAL A 26 -28.74 5.76 10.70
N PHE A 27 -28.22 5.65 11.93
CA PHE A 27 -26.81 5.34 12.22
C PHE A 27 -26.61 3.95 12.82
N GLU A 28 -27.66 3.13 12.93
CA GLU A 28 -27.55 1.80 13.53
C GLU A 28 -26.87 0.77 12.62
N CYS A 29 -26.83 1.02 11.29
CA CYS A 29 -26.12 0.19 10.33
C CYS A 29 -25.36 1.02 9.29
N ASP A 30 -24.43 0.39 8.58
CA ASP A 30 -23.91 0.88 7.31
C ASP A 30 -24.68 0.23 6.14
N GLY A 31 -24.05 0.01 4.98
CA GLY A 31 -24.67 -0.67 3.85
C GLY A 31 -24.99 -2.14 4.13
N LEU A 32 -24.51 -2.69 5.24
CA LEU A 32 -24.76 -4.06 5.68
C LEU A 32 -25.95 -4.11 6.65
N THR A 33 -27.16 -4.02 6.11
CA THR A 33 -28.40 -3.72 6.86
C THR A 33 -28.89 -4.83 7.81
N HIS A 34 -28.30 -6.03 7.75
CA HIS A 34 -28.67 -7.14 8.65
C HIS A 34 -27.99 -7.06 10.01
N TYR A 35 -26.91 -6.28 10.16
CA TYR A 35 -26.31 -5.96 11.45
C TYR A 35 -26.72 -4.57 11.91
N ARG A 36 -27.24 -4.47 13.15
CA ARG A 36 -27.72 -3.21 13.71
C ARG A 36 -27.20 -3.01 15.12
N HIS A 37 -26.48 -1.91 15.33
CA HIS A 37 -25.98 -1.47 16.62
C HIS A 37 -26.17 0.05 16.75
N ARG A 38 -27.17 0.44 17.52
CA ARG A 38 -27.49 1.85 17.72
C ARG A 38 -26.39 2.54 18.56
N PRO A 39 -25.80 3.65 18.07
CA PRO A 39 -24.83 4.42 18.84
C PRO A 39 -25.49 5.14 20.03
N ARG A 40 -24.69 5.46 21.04
CA ARG A 40 -25.15 6.27 22.20
C ARG A 40 -25.38 7.73 21.83
N ALA A 41 -24.55 8.25 20.92
CA ALA A 41 -24.68 9.56 20.30
C ALA A 41 -23.94 9.56 18.96
N VAL A 42 -24.31 10.48 18.07
CA VAL A 42 -23.58 10.77 16.84
C VAL A 42 -23.14 12.23 16.89
N VAL A 43 -21.88 12.49 16.55
CA VAL A 43 -21.33 13.85 16.50
C VAL A 43 -20.84 14.20 15.11
N PHE A 44 -20.96 15.48 14.75
CA PHE A 44 -20.62 16.02 13.43
C PHE A 44 -19.59 17.15 13.57
N PRO A 45 -18.33 16.85 13.90
CA PRO A 45 -17.29 17.86 13.93
C PRO A 45 -17.08 18.49 12.54
N ALA A 46 -16.71 19.77 12.52
CA ALA A 46 -16.48 20.57 11.32
C ALA A 46 -15.00 20.93 11.11
N SER A 47 -14.11 20.46 11.99
CA SER A 47 -12.66 20.70 11.91
C SER A 47 -11.86 19.58 12.58
N THR A 48 -10.58 19.50 12.25
CA THR A 48 -9.61 18.58 12.89
C THR A 48 -9.51 18.84 14.39
N GLU A 49 -9.61 20.11 14.80
CA GLU A 49 -9.55 20.55 16.18
C GLU A 49 -10.79 20.06 16.96
N GLU A 50 -12.00 20.16 16.40
CA GLU A 50 -13.21 19.60 17.01
C GLU A 50 -13.14 18.07 17.16
N VAL A 51 -12.62 17.35 16.14
CA VAL A 51 -12.37 15.90 16.23
C VAL A 51 -11.40 15.57 17.39
N SER A 52 -10.33 16.37 17.54
CA SER A 52 -9.37 16.25 18.65
C SER A 52 -10.02 16.42 20.01
N GLU A 53 -10.88 17.44 20.16
CA GLU A 53 -11.58 17.69 21.43
C GLU A 53 -12.56 16.58 21.80
N VAL A 54 -13.35 16.12 20.82
CA VAL A 54 -14.25 14.98 20.99
C VAL A 54 -13.48 13.74 21.44
N LEU A 55 -12.42 13.35 20.71
CA LEU A 55 -11.66 12.15 21.04
C LEU A 55 -10.96 12.24 22.40
N ARG A 56 -10.52 13.44 22.81
CA ARG A 56 -9.97 13.66 24.14
C ARG A 56 -11.02 13.47 25.22
N LEU A 57 -12.22 14.04 25.04
CA LEU A 57 -13.34 13.90 25.97
C LEU A 57 -13.76 12.43 26.11
N LEU A 58 -13.91 11.73 24.99
CA LEU A 58 -14.27 10.30 24.97
C LEU A 58 -13.20 9.44 25.64
N ALA A 59 -11.91 9.75 25.43
CA ALA A 59 -10.81 9.05 26.10
C ALA A 59 -10.84 9.24 27.63
N HIS A 60 -11.11 10.46 28.12
CA HIS A 60 -11.27 10.70 29.56
C HIS A 60 -12.46 9.93 30.14
N ALA A 61 -13.55 9.81 29.37
CA ALA A 61 -14.74 9.06 29.76
C ALA A 61 -14.61 7.54 29.51
N ARG A 62 -13.51 7.07 28.91
CA ARG A 62 -13.30 5.68 28.45
C ARG A 62 -14.44 5.16 27.58
N VAL A 63 -14.92 6.00 26.68
CA VAL A 63 -16.01 5.66 25.74
C VAL A 63 -15.41 5.28 24.39
N ALA A 64 -15.85 4.14 23.87
CA ALA A 64 -15.49 3.69 22.53
C ALA A 64 -16.02 4.64 21.44
N VAL A 65 -15.26 4.75 20.36
CA VAL A 65 -15.59 5.61 19.23
C VAL A 65 -15.68 4.81 17.94
N VAL A 66 -16.57 5.21 17.04
CA VAL A 66 -16.70 4.65 15.70
C VAL A 66 -16.65 5.78 14.67
N PRO A 67 -15.54 5.93 13.94
CA PRO A 67 -15.47 6.87 12.82
C PRO A 67 -16.42 6.43 11.71
N ARG A 68 -17.10 7.39 11.08
CA ARG A 68 -18.05 7.13 10.01
C ARG A 68 -17.95 8.22 8.93
N GLY A 69 -17.89 7.78 7.67
CA GLY A 69 -18.13 8.64 6.51
C GLY A 69 -19.61 8.65 6.14
N ALA A 70 -19.93 8.44 4.87
CA ALA A 70 -21.33 8.34 4.41
C ALA A 70 -22.08 7.06 4.85
N GLY A 71 -21.41 6.09 5.50
CA GLY A 71 -22.04 4.83 5.91
C GLY A 71 -22.33 3.85 4.78
N THR A 72 -21.59 3.92 3.67
CA THR A 72 -21.77 3.05 2.49
C THR A 72 -20.97 1.75 2.54
N GLY A 73 -20.25 1.48 3.64
CA GLY A 73 -19.42 0.27 3.81
C GLY A 73 -20.28 -1.00 3.88
N LEU A 74 -19.69 -2.15 3.56
CA LEU A 74 -20.38 -3.45 3.46
C LEU A 74 -19.78 -4.52 4.38
N SER A 75 -18.98 -4.10 5.37
CA SER A 75 -18.28 -5.00 6.31
C SER A 75 -18.79 -4.88 7.75
N GLY A 76 -19.72 -3.95 8.03
CA GLY A 76 -20.07 -3.57 9.40
C GLY A 76 -18.99 -2.76 10.11
N GLY A 77 -18.02 -2.20 9.37
CA GLY A 77 -16.92 -1.39 9.90
C GLY A 77 -17.41 -0.14 10.64
N ALA A 78 -18.54 0.44 10.23
CA ALA A 78 -19.09 1.67 10.83
C ALA A 78 -20.20 1.42 11.87
N LEU A 79 -20.21 0.23 12.50
CA LEU A 79 -21.17 -0.16 13.55
C LEU A 79 -20.68 0.19 14.97
N ALA A 80 -21.53 0.83 15.76
CA ALA A 80 -21.28 1.18 17.16
C ALA A 80 -21.44 0.01 18.13
N VAL A 81 -20.70 -1.08 17.91
CA VAL A 81 -20.69 -2.29 18.75
C VAL A 81 -20.48 -1.90 20.22
N GLY A 82 -21.41 -2.29 21.09
CA GLY A 82 -21.36 -2.01 22.53
C GLY A 82 -21.77 -0.59 22.94
N GLY A 83 -22.38 0.21 22.05
CA GLY A 83 -22.96 1.51 22.40
C GLY A 83 -21.97 2.68 22.43
N GLY A 84 -20.97 2.68 21.54
CA GLY A 84 -20.01 3.78 21.39
C GLY A 84 -20.61 5.07 20.82
N VAL A 85 -19.78 6.10 20.70
CA VAL A 85 -20.13 7.36 20.01
C VAL A 85 -19.66 7.31 18.57
N CYS A 86 -20.55 7.62 17.63
CA CYS A 86 -20.20 7.72 16.21
C CYS A 86 -19.66 9.13 15.90
N ILE A 87 -18.51 9.22 15.24
CA ILE A 87 -17.95 10.49 14.71
C ILE A 87 -18.18 10.51 13.21
N GLU A 88 -19.09 11.36 12.75
CA GLU A 88 -19.45 11.49 11.35
C GLU A 88 -18.75 12.73 10.74
N LEU A 89 -18.15 12.58 9.56
CA LEU A 89 -17.27 13.58 8.94
C LEU A 89 -17.90 14.41 7.81
N ALA A 90 -19.18 14.27 7.47
CA ALA A 90 -19.86 14.94 6.37
C ALA A 90 -19.87 16.48 6.45
N ARG A 91 -19.60 17.08 7.62
CA ARG A 91 -19.40 18.53 7.75
C ARG A 91 -18.00 18.98 7.30
N MET A 92 -17.02 18.08 7.27
CA MET A 92 -15.65 18.31 6.78
C MET A 92 -15.57 17.97 5.28
N ARG A 93 -16.16 18.80 4.42
CA ARG A 93 -16.39 18.52 2.99
C ARG A 93 -15.73 19.51 2.02
N ARG A 94 -14.66 20.20 2.45
CA ARG A 94 -13.95 21.18 1.63
C ARG A 94 -12.82 20.55 0.83
N VAL A 95 -12.72 20.95 -0.43
CA VAL A 95 -11.47 20.83 -1.19
C VAL A 95 -10.60 22.02 -0.78
N LEU A 96 -9.54 21.75 0.00
CA LEU A 96 -8.70 22.77 0.63
C LEU A 96 -7.67 23.36 -0.33
N LYS A 97 -7.11 22.52 -1.22
CA LYS A 97 -6.12 22.95 -2.23
C LYS A 97 -6.22 22.07 -3.47
N VAL A 98 -6.09 22.68 -4.65
CA VAL A 98 -5.80 21.97 -5.92
C VAL A 98 -4.50 22.51 -6.47
N ASP A 99 -3.52 21.64 -6.65
CA ASP A 99 -2.19 21.93 -7.18
C ASP A 99 -2.03 21.18 -8.51
N VAL A 100 -2.47 21.82 -9.59
CA VAL A 100 -2.53 21.21 -10.93
C VAL A 100 -1.14 20.78 -11.41
N GLU A 101 -0.14 21.61 -11.13
CA GLU A 101 1.22 21.41 -11.59
C GLU A 101 1.88 20.19 -10.95
N ASN A 102 1.70 20.00 -9.64
CA ASN A 102 2.19 18.81 -8.93
C ASN A 102 1.21 17.64 -9.00
N ARG A 103 0.04 17.84 -9.62
CA ARG A 103 -1.08 16.88 -9.68
C ARG A 103 -1.51 16.41 -8.30
N LEU A 104 -1.80 17.35 -7.42
CA LEU A 104 -2.24 17.08 -6.05
C LEU A 104 -3.57 17.76 -5.72
N ALA A 105 -4.35 17.14 -4.85
CA ALA A 105 -5.46 17.79 -4.17
C ALA A 105 -5.34 17.56 -2.65
N VAL A 106 -5.56 18.60 -1.84
CA VAL A 106 -5.73 18.47 -0.39
C VAL A 106 -7.21 18.64 -0.09
N VAL A 107 -7.81 17.65 0.56
CA VAL A 107 -9.26 17.58 0.81
C VAL A 107 -9.53 17.19 2.25
N GLU A 108 -10.65 17.66 2.79
CA GLU A 108 -11.18 17.11 4.04
C GLU A 108 -11.76 15.70 3.83
N ALA A 109 -11.72 14.86 4.86
CA ALA A 109 -12.07 13.46 4.78
C ALA A 109 -13.56 13.20 4.47
N GLY A 110 -14.45 14.15 4.73
CA GLY A 110 -15.88 14.06 4.39
C GLY A 110 -16.22 14.45 2.96
N VAL A 111 -15.25 14.82 2.12
CA VAL A 111 -15.49 15.08 0.69
C VAL A 111 -15.96 13.79 0.01
N VAL A 112 -17.06 13.87 -0.74
CA VAL A 112 -17.55 12.75 -1.55
C VAL A 112 -16.54 12.44 -2.66
N ASN A 113 -16.18 11.19 -2.85
CA ASN A 113 -15.15 10.74 -3.79
C ASN A 113 -15.29 11.40 -5.19
N ALA A 114 -16.47 11.28 -5.82
CA ALA A 114 -16.71 11.83 -7.15
C ALA A 114 -16.67 13.38 -7.21
N GLN A 115 -16.72 14.08 -6.06
CA GLN A 115 -16.53 15.54 -6.03
C GLN A 115 -15.08 15.94 -6.27
N VAL A 116 -14.11 15.09 -5.91
CA VAL A 116 -12.69 15.36 -6.14
C VAL A 116 -12.44 15.46 -7.65
N SER A 117 -12.84 14.44 -8.42
CA SER A 117 -12.69 14.44 -9.89
C SER A 117 -13.45 15.60 -10.55
N ARG A 118 -14.66 15.92 -10.08
CA ARG A 118 -15.40 17.11 -10.58
C ARG A 118 -14.66 18.42 -10.33
N ALA A 119 -13.98 18.57 -9.20
CA ALA A 119 -13.25 19.79 -8.87
C ALA A 119 -12.02 20.02 -9.77
N VAL A 120 -11.46 18.95 -10.35
CA VAL A 120 -10.21 19.01 -11.13
C VAL A 120 -10.41 18.75 -12.64
N ALA A 121 -11.60 18.33 -13.07
CA ALA A 121 -11.90 17.95 -14.46
C ALA A 121 -11.51 19.00 -15.50
N ARG A 122 -11.70 20.30 -15.20
CA ARG A 122 -11.33 21.42 -16.10
C ARG A 122 -9.83 21.49 -16.42
N HIS A 123 -9.00 20.80 -15.65
CA HIS A 123 -7.55 20.71 -15.83
C HIS A 123 -7.11 19.42 -16.52
N GLY A 124 -8.06 18.60 -17.01
CA GLY A 124 -7.73 17.30 -17.63
C GLY A 124 -7.20 16.28 -16.63
N LEU A 125 -7.52 16.43 -15.34
CA LEU A 125 -7.11 15.54 -14.26
C LEU A 125 -8.34 14.85 -13.63
N HIS A 126 -8.12 13.71 -12.97
CA HIS A 126 -9.11 13.08 -12.11
C HIS A 126 -8.46 12.45 -10.85
N TYR A 127 -9.28 12.10 -9.87
CA TYR A 127 -8.92 11.16 -8.80
C TYR A 127 -9.36 9.76 -9.22
N VAL A 128 -8.41 8.81 -9.24
CA VAL A 128 -8.60 7.49 -9.87
C VAL A 128 -9.53 6.57 -9.08
N PRO A 129 -9.40 6.37 -7.75
CA PRO A 129 -10.20 5.38 -7.04
C PRO A 129 -11.68 5.64 -7.24
N ASP A 130 -12.38 4.68 -7.86
CA ASP A 130 -13.73 4.85 -8.39
C ASP A 130 -14.71 3.77 -7.90
N PRO A 131 -14.82 3.54 -6.58
CA PRO A 131 -15.72 2.51 -6.04
C PRO A 131 -17.14 2.69 -6.59
N SER A 132 -17.91 1.61 -6.66
CA SER A 132 -19.30 1.68 -7.18
C SER A 132 -20.15 2.71 -6.41
N SER A 133 -19.83 2.97 -5.14
CA SER A 133 -20.45 3.97 -4.28
C SER A 133 -19.86 5.39 -4.40
N GLN A 134 -18.96 5.69 -5.34
CA GLN A 134 -18.24 6.97 -5.49
C GLN A 134 -19.13 8.23 -5.54
N GLY A 135 -20.41 8.07 -5.94
CA GLY A 135 -21.40 9.15 -5.91
C GLY A 135 -21.81 9.59 -4.50
N SER A 136 -21.51 8.77 -3.49
CA SER A 136 -21.93 8.94 -2.10
C SER A 136 -20.81 8.72 -1.09
N CYS A 137 -19.89 7.78 -1.31
CA CYS A 137 -18.82 7.47 -0.37
C CYS A 137 -17.85 8.65 -0.23
N THR A 138 -17.29 8.80 0.96
CA THR A 138 -16.36 9.90 1.30
C THR A 138 -14.90 9.43 1.20
N VAL A 139 -13.97 10.36 0.94
CA VAL A 139 -12.51 10.09 0.90
C VAL A 139 -12.00 9.42 2.19
N GLY A 140 -12.48 9.83 3.37
CA GLY A 140 -12.12 9.21 4.65
C GLY A 140 -12.56 7.76 4.77
N GLY A 141 -13.74 7.43 4.23
CA GLY A 141 -14.22 6.05 4.12
C GLY A 141 -13.39 5.23 3.13
N ASN A 142 -12.98 5.84 2.00
CA ASN A 142 -12.07 5.18 1.06
C ASN A 142 -10.71 4.87 1.69
N ILE A 143 -10.17 5.79 2.50
CA ILE A 143 -8.95 5.56 3.28
C ILE A 143 -9.15 4.43 4.30
N ALA A 144 -10.26 4.44 5.04
CA ALA A 144 -10.54 3.45 6.06
C ALA A 144 -10.63 2.03 5.49
N GLU A 145 -11.24 1.85 4.32
CA GLU A 145 -11.45 0.54 3.68
C GLU A 145 -10.37 0.17 2.65
N ASN A 146 -9.38 1.05 2.41
CA ASN A 146 -8.48 0.98 1.24
C ASN A 146 -9.26 0.74 -0.07
N ALA A 147 -10.33 1.52 -0.27
CA ALA A 147 -11.32 1.24 -1.30
C ALA A 147 -10.70 1.06 -2.69
N GLY A 148 -11.21 0.06 -3.39
CA GLY A 148 -10.91 -0.23 -4.78
C GLY A 148 -11.95 0.37 -5.73
N GLY A 149 -12.14 -0.31 -6.86
CA GLY A 149 -12.99 0.10 -7.97
C GLY A 149 -12.67 -0.68 -9.23
N ILE A 150 -13.28 -0.25 -10.33
CA ILE A 150 -13.13 -0.85 -11.66
C ILE A 150 -11.72 -0.62 -12.19
N HIS A 151 -11.17 0.58 -11.95
CA HIS A 151 -9.90 1.01 -12.55
C HIS A 151 -8.65 0.54 -11.77
N CYS A 152 -8.83 -0.21 -10.69
CA CYS A 152 -7.73 -0.65 -9.84
C CYS A 152 -6.75 -1.61 -10.50
N LEU A 153 -7.20 -2.39 -11.49
CA LEU A 153 -6.35 -3.32 -12.24
C LEU A 153 -5.13 -2.61 -12.83
N LYS A 154 -5.37 -1.48 -13.50
CA LYS A 154 -4.30 -0.68 -14.11
C LYS A 154 -3.66 0.27 -13.10
N TYR A 155 -4.48 0.94 -12.30
CA TYR A 155 -4.08 2.13 -11.54
C TYR A 155 -3.92 1.95 -10.02
N GLY A 156 -4.21 0.77 -9.46
CA GLY A 156 -4.10 0.51 -8.02
C GLY A 156 -5.29 1.02 -7.19
N THR A 157 -5.22 0.84 -5.87
CA THR A 157 -6.30 1.17 -4.92
C THR A 157 -6.03 2.48 -4.18
N THR A 158 -6.89 2.86 -3.24
CA THR A 158 -6.74 4.10 -2.44
C THR A 158 -5.32 4.30 -1.88
N THR A 159 -4.64 3.24 -1.42
CA THR A 159 -3.26 3.31 -0.89
C THR A 159 -2.20 3.81 -1.88
N ASP A 160 -2.45 3.68 -3.19
CA ASP A 160 -1.55 4.17 -4.25
C ASP A 160 -1.81 5.65 -4.59
N HIS A 161 -2.99 6.18 -4.20
CA HIS A 161 -3.45 7.53 -4.54
C HIS A 161 -3.52 8.50 -3.35
N VAL A 162 -3.29 8.02 -2.12
CA VAL A 162 -3.17 8.87 -0.93
C VAL A 162 -1.70 9.02 -0.59
N LEU A 163 -1.21 10.27 -0.63
CA LEU A 163 0.19 10.59 -0.39
C LEU A 163 0.44 11.08 1.05
N GLY A 164 -0.59 11.63 1.69
CA GLY A 164 -0.53 12.06 3.08
C GLY A 164 -1.91 12.14 3.74
N ALA A 165 -1.94 12.04 5.05
CA ALA A 165 -3.17 12.18 5.84
C ALA A 165 -2.90 12.90 7.17
N ARG A 166 -3.84 13.75 7.58
CA ARG A 166 -3.90 14.31 8.93
C ARG A 166 -4.87 13.46 9.75
N VAL A 167 -4.36 12.84 10.80
CA VAL A 167 -5.08 11.84 11.60
C VAL A 167 -5.16 12.31 13.05
N VAL A 168 -6.29 12.05 13.68
CA VAL A 168 -6.47 12.23 15.12
C VAL A 168 -6.54 10.87 15.80
N LEU A 169 -5.56 10.58 16.64
CA LEU A 169 -5.49 9.34 17.42
C LEU A 169 -6.48 9.40 18.60
N TYR A 170 -6.84 8.24 19.14
CA TYR A 170 -7.61 8.16 20.39
C TYR A 170 -6.88 8.92 21.51
N GLY A 171 -7.60 9.79 22.24
CA GLY A 171 -7.01 10.77 23.16
C GLY A 171 -6.77 12.16 22.55
N GLY A 172 -7.05 12.35 21.25
CA GLY A 172 -7.08 13.66 20.60
C GLY A 172 -5.76 14.14 20.04
N ARG A 173 -4.69 13.32 20.02
CA ARG A 173 -3.40 13.74 19.44
C ARG A 173 -3.51 13.78 17.92
N VAL A 174 -3.16 14.92 17.32
CA VAL A 174 -3.08 15.08 15.87
C VAL A 174 -1.71 14.64 15.37
N VAL A 175 -1.67 13.81 14.32
CA VAL A 175 -0.46 13.31 13.67
C VAL A 175 -0.58 13.48 12.16
N ASN A 176 0.54 13.79 11.51
CA ASN A 176 0.64 13.81 10.05
C ASN A 176 1.37 12.56 9.57
N LEU A 177 0.76 11.85 8.64
CA LEU A 177 1.30 10.65 8.01
C LEU A 177 1.59 10.93 6.53
N GLY A 178 2.72 10.46 6.02
CA GLY A 178 3.13 10.71 4.63
C GLY A 178 3.39 12.18 4.32
N GLY A 179 3.26 12.56 3.06
CA GLY A 179 3.45 13.92 2.56
C GLY A 179 3.36 14.02 1.05
N ALA A 180 3.35 15.25 0.54
CA ALA A 180 3.21 15.53 -0.89
C ALA A 180 4.46 15.20 -1.74
N GLY A 181 5.61 14.93 -1.09
CA GLY A 181 6.84 14.50 -1.76
C GLY A 181 6.82 13.01 -2.14
N ALA A 182 7.61 12.62 -3.14
CA ALA A 182 7.58 11.25 -3.68
C ALA A 182 8.03 10.14 -2.73
N GLU A 183 8.89 10.44 -1.74
CA GLU A 183 9.39 9.45 -0.77
C GLU A 183 9.45 10.06 0.63
N ALA A 184 8.92 9.33 1.62
CA ALA A 184 9.06 9.65 3.04
C ALA A 184 10.16 8.77 3.67
N PRO A 185 10.99 9.31 4.59
CA PRO A 185 11.92 8.51 5.38
C PRO A 185 11.20 7.63 6.41
N GLY A 186 11.74 6.43 6.66
CA GLY A 186 11.26 5.52 7.70
C GLY A 186 10.14 4.59 7.26
N TYR A 187 9.28 4.20 8.22
CA TYR A 187 8.18 3.26 7.98
C TYR A 187 7.08 3.91 7.16
N ASP A 188 6.43 3.15 6.29
CA ASP A 188 5.21 3.59 5.60
C ASP A 188 3.99 3.54 6.53
N LEU A 189 3.99 4.46 7.52
CA LEU A 189 2.91 4.60 8.50
C LEU A 189 1.58 4.98 7.84
N LEU A 190 1.63 5.67 6.70
CA LEU A 190 0.43 5.97 5.91
C LEU A 190 -0.13 4.70 5.28
N GLY A 191 0.73 3.89 4.66
CA GLY A 191 0.33 2.63 4.02
C GLY A 191 -0.38 1.67 4.98
N VAL A 192 0.13 1.50 6.21
CA VAL A 192 -0.51 0.64 7.23
C VAL A 192 -1.76 1.29 7.86
N PHE A 193 -1.92 2.62 7.77
CA PHE A 193 -3.11 3.32 8.26
C PHE A 193 -4.28 3.21 7.27
N VAL A 194 -4.00 3.23 5.97
CA VAL A 194 -5.01 2.98 4.91
C VAL A 194 -5.45 1.52 5.01
N GLY A 195 -6.75 1.27 5.10
CA GLY A 195 -7.30 -0.07 5.39
C GLY A 195 -7.43 -0.40 6.87
N SER A 196 -7.15 0.54 7.79
CA SER A 196 -7.30 0.30 9.23
C SER A 196 -8.75 0.32 9.73
N GLU A 197 -9.73 0.62 8.87
CA GLU A 197 -11.16 0.72 9.20
C GLU A 197 -11.45 1.59 10.44
N GLY A 198 -10.63 2.62 10.66
CA GLY A 198 -10.78 3.54 11.80
C GLY A 198 -10.37 2.94 13.14
N THR A 199 -9.69 1.79 13.19
CA THR A 199 -9.18 1.21 14.45
C THR A 199 -7.91 1.90 14.97
N PHE A 200 -7.22 2.67 14.11
CA PHE A 200 -6.00 3.40 14.48
C PHE A 200 -6.26 4.86 14.85
N GLY A 201 -7.39 5.43 14.41
CA GLY A 201 -7.74 6.84 14.59
C GLY A 201 -8.69 7.34 13.51
N VAL A 202 -8.91 8.66 13.48
CA VAL A 202 -9.80 9.34 12.54
C VAL A 202 -8.99 10.15 11.54
N ALA A 203 -9.05 9.83 10.24
CA ALA A 203 -8.54 10.70 9.20
C ALA A 203 -9.45 11.92 9.03
N THR A 204 -8.86 13.11 8.98
CA THR A 204 -9.58 14.40 8.92
C THR A 204 -9.29 15.18 7.64
N GLU A 205 -8.07 15.04 7.11
CA GLU A 205 -7.63 15.63 5.85
C GLU A 205 -6.76 14.61 5.09
N ALA A 206 -6.77 14.66 3.75
CA ALA A 206 -5.98 13.81 2.88
C ALA A 206 -5.32 14.62 1.76
N THR A 207 -4.07 14.29 1.44
CA THR A 207 -3.37 14.73 0.22
C THR A 207 -3.46 13.60 -0.80
N LEU A 208 -4.15 13.87 -1.91
CA LEU A 208 -4.47 12.93 -2.98
C LEU A 208 -3.60 13.18 -4.21
N ARG A 209 -3.15 12.10 -4.84
CA ARG A 209 -2.58 12.10 -6.18
C ARG A 209 -3.70 12.27 -7.22
N LEU A 210 -3.46 13.14 -8.20
CA LEU A 210 -4.30 13.30 -9.37
C LEU A 210 -3.62 12.70 -10.59
N THR A 211 -4.41 12.12 -11.48
CA THR A 211 -3.92 11.45 -12.69
C THR A 211 -4.49 12.17 -13.92
N PRO A 212 -3.70 12.37 -14.99
CA PRO A 212 -4.22 12.84 -16.27
C PRO A 212 -5.30 11.92 -16.80
N VAL A 213 -6.38 12.50 -17.33
CA VAL A 213 -7.38 11.75 -18.09
C VAL A 213 -6.70 11.20 -19.35
N ALA A 214 -6.82 9.90 -19.59
CA ALA A 214 -6.30 9.28 -20.80
C ALA A 214 -6.91 9.96 -22.05
N PRO A 215 -6.12 10.23 -23.10
CA PRO A 215 -6.62 10.96 -24.26
C PRO A 215 -7.66 10.17 -25.05
N SER A 216 -7.63 8.84 -24.95
CA SER A 216 -8.52 7.94 -25.68
C SER A 216 -8.92 6.72 -24.85
N VAL A 217 -10.15 6.26 -25.07
CA VAL A 217 -10.76 5.09 -24.41
C VAL A 217 -11.52 4.25 -25.44
N ARG A 218 -11.50 2.92 -25.29
CA ARG A 218 -12.29 1.95 -26.07
C ARG A 218 -12.94 0.96 -25.12
N THR A 219 -14.23 0.68 -25.29
CA THR A 219 -14.98 -0.26 -24.45
C THR A 219 -15.61 -1.35 -25.29
N LEU A 220 -15.28 -2.60 -24.98
CA LEU A 220 -15.81 -3.79 -25.63
C LEU A 220 -16.80 -4.50 -24.71
N LEU A 221 -17.90 -4.98 -25.28
CA LEU A 221 -18.75 -6.00 -24.66
C LEU A 221 -18.58 -7.32 -25.42
N ALA A 222 -18.17 -8.37 -24.72
CA ALA A 222 -18.10 -9.73 -25.24
C ALA A 222 -19.08 -10.62 -24.48
N ASP A 223 -19.98 -11.32 -25.17
CA ASP A 223 -20.95 -12.23 -24.54
C ASP A 223 -20.61 -13.70 -24.81
N PHE A 224 -20.90 -14.54 -23.81
CA PHE A 224 -20.55 -15.94 -23.79
C PHE A 224 -21.78 -16.79 -23.44
N THR A 225 -21.85 -17.98 -24.04
CA THR A 225 -22.87 -18.99 -23.72
C THR A 225 -22.44 -19.91 -22.57
N ASP A 226 -21.20 -19.78 -22.11
CA ASP A 226 -20.61 -20.52 -20.99
C ASP A 226 -19.75 -19.57 -20.12
N ILE A 227 -19.84 -19.70 -18.81
CA ILE A 227 -19.15 -18.79 -17.87
C ILE A 227 -17.66 -19.13 -17.71
N ASP A 228 -17.27 -20.38 -17.95
CA ASP A 228 -15.87 -20.80 -17.87
C ASP A 228 -15.10 -20.31 -19.09
N ASP A 229 -15.74 -20.26 -20.27
CA ASP A 229 -15.21 -19.60 -21.47
C ASP A 229 -14.89 -18.11 -21.21
N ALA A 230 -15.83 -17.39 -20.60
CA ALA A 230 -15.62 -16.00 -20.21
C ALA A 230 -14.45 -15.86 -19.21
N SER A 231 -14.33 -16.78 -18.25
CA SER A 231 -13.25 -16.79 -17.26
C SER A 231 -11.87 -17.12 -17.87
N ARG A 232 -11.83 -18.02 -18.86
CA ARG A 232 -10.62 -18.30 -19.66
C ARG A 232 -10.17 -17.08 -20.45
N ALA A 233 -11.11 -16.36 -21.06
CA ALA A 233 -10.82 -15.13 -21.81
C ALA A 233 -10.14 -14.07 -20.94
N VAL A 234 -10.58 -13.89 -19.69
CA VAL A 234 -9.97 -12.98 -18.71
C VAL A 234 -8.49 -13.30 -18.49
N SER A 235 -8.19 -14.57 -18.19
CA SER A 235 -6.81 -15.02 -17.98
C SER A 235 -5.95 -14.86 -19.23
N ALA A 236 -6.52 -15.17 -20.41
CA ALA A 236 -5.81 -15.05 -21.69
C ALA A 236 -5.49 -13.60 -22.06
N ILE A 237 -6.38 -12.64 -21.79
CA ILE A 237 -6.13 -11.20 -22.01
C ILE A 237 -4.92 -10.73 -21.20
N ILE A 238 -4.90 -11.05 -19.90
CA ILE A 238 -3.79 -10.66 -19.01
C ILE A 238 -2.49 -11.37 -19.40
N ALA A 239 -2.56 -12.67 -19.70
CA ALA A 239 -1.40 -13.47 -20.12
C ALA A 239 -0.80 -12.97 -21.46
N ALA A 240 -1.62 -12.40 -22.35
CA ALA A 240 -1.17 -11.76 -23.59
C ALA A 240 -0.44 -10.42 -23.35
N GLY A 241 -0.28 -10.01 -22.10
CA GLY A 241 0.42 -8.78 -21.72
C GLY A 241 -0.43 -7.53 -21.81
N ILE A 242 -1.75 -7.67 -21.95
CA ILE A 242 -2.69 -6.55 -22.03
C ILE A 242 -3.24 -6.31 -20.63
N ILE A 243 -3.10 -5.11 -20.10
CA ILE A 243 -3.66 -4.71 -18.81
C ILE A 243 -4.76 -3.68 -19.07
N PRO A 244 -6.03 -4.11 -19.19
CA PRO A 244 -7.15 -3.19 -19.36
C PRO A 244 -7.27 -2.20 -18.20
N ALA A 245 -7.83 -1.03 -18.50
CA ALA A 245 -8.26 -0.08 -17.48
C ALA A 245 -9.36 -0.68 -16.63
N GLY A 246 -10.30 -1.41 -17.24
CA GLY A 246 -11.31 -2.22 -16.58
C GLY A 246 -11.52 -3.55 -17.29
N LEU A 247 -11.70 -4.63 -16.52
CA LEU A 247 -11.99 -5.98 -17.03
C LEU A 247 -13.00 -6.64 -16.09
N GLU A 248 -14.28 -6.42 -16.38
CA GLU A 248 -15.39 -6.79 -15.51
C GLU A 248 -16.18 -7.95 -16.11
N MET A 249 -16.75 -8.79 -15.25
CA MET A 249 -17.66 -9.86 -15.65
C MET A 249 -19.04 -9.65 -15.01
N VAL A 250 -20.09 -9.93 -15.78
CA VAL A 250 -21.49 -9.93 -15.34
C VAL A 250 -22.11 -11.26 -15.76
N ASP A 251 -22.67 -12.02 -14.82
CA ASP A 251 -23.31 -13.31 -15.12
C ASP A 251 -24.72 -13.15 -15.70
N GLY A 252 -25.27 -14.24 -16.26
CA GLY A 252 -26.58 -14.21 -16.91
C GLY A 252 -27.73 -13.83 -15.99
N ALA A 253 -27.70 -14.21 -14.71
CA ALA A 253 -28.70 -13.80 -13.73
C ALA A 253 -28.68 -12.28 -13.52
N THR A 254 -27.47 -11.71 -13.40
CA THR A 254 -27.29 -10.26 -13.25
C THR A 254 -27.66 -9.51 -14.52
N ILE A 255 -27.28 -10.00 -15.71
CA ILE A 255 -27.66 -9.39 -16.99
C ILE A 255 -29.19 -9.25 -17.09
N ARG A 256 -29.94 -10.32 -16.81
CA ARG A 256 -31.41 -10.29 -16.84
C ARG A 256 -32.00 -9.28 -15.85
N ALA A 257 -31.45 -9.20 -14.64
CA ALA A 257 -31.91 -8.23 -13.64
C ALA A 257 -31.63 -6.78 -14.05
N VAL A 258 -30.44 -6.51 -14.59
CA VAL A 258 -30.05 -5.18 -15.08
C VAL A 258 -30.92 -4.75 -16.26
N GLU A 259 -31.13 -5.61 -17.25
CA GLU A 259 -31.97 -5.30 -18.41
C GLU A 259 -33.46 -5.14 -18.05
N ALA A 260 -33.93 -5.75 -16.96
CA ALA A 260 -35.27 -5.54 -16.42
C ALA A 260 -35.40 -4.27 -15.55
N SER A 261 -34.35 -3.46 -15.44
CA SER A 261 -34.29 -2.27 -14.56
C SER A 261 -34.12 -0.97 -15.35
N VAL A 262 -34.00 0.15 -14.63
CA VAL A 262 -33.67 1.46 -15.24
C VAL A 262 -32.25 1.53 -15.82
N PHE A 263 -31.43 0.51 -15.55
CA PHE A 263 -30.03 0.43 -16.00
C PHE A 263 -29.85 -0.41 -17.27
N ALA A 264 -30.93 -0.75 -17.98
CA ALA A 264 -30.86 -1.50 -19.23
C ALA A 264 -29.88 -0.87 -20.24
N ALA A 265 -28.97 -1.67 -20.76
CA ALA A 265 -27.92 -1.25 -21.68
C ALA A 265 -27.91 -2.08 -22.98
N GLY A 266 -28.90 -2.94 -23.18
CA GLY A 266 -29.00 -3.81 -24.35
C GLY A 266 -28.02 -4.98 -24.29
N MET A 267 -27.69 -5.48 -23.10
CA MET A 267 -26.92 -6.72 -22.94
C MET A 267 -27.78 -7.94 -23.33
N PRO A 268 -27.24 -8.97 -24.00
CA PRO A 268 -28.02 -10.14 -24.40
C PRO A 268 -28.52 -10.94 -23.19
N THR A 269 -29.84 -11.00 -22.99
CA THR A 269 -30.46 -11.65 -21.81
C THR A 269 -30.35 -13.18 -21.80
N ASP A 270 -29.97 -13.76 -22.93
CA ASP A 270 -29.72 -15.19 -23.14
C ASP A 270 -28.25 -15.59 -22.93
N ALA A 271 -27.35 -14.62 -22.67
CA ALA A 271 -25.96 -14.91 -22.35
C ALA A 271 -25.82 -15.59 -20.97
N ALA A 272 -24.88 -16.53 -20.85
CA ALA A 272 -24.48 -17.11 -19.58
C ALA A 272 -23.59 -16.15 -18.78
N GLY A 273 -22.82 -15.32 -19.48
CA GLY A 273 -22.05 -14.22 -18.91
C GLY A 273 -21.54 -13.27 -19.98
N ALA A 274 -21.12 -12.07 -19.57
CA ALA A 274 -20.52 -11.08 -20.45
C ALA A 274 -19.29 -10.44 -19.79
N LEU A 275 -18.31 -10.11 -20.62
CA LEU A 275 -17.15 -9.30 -20.26
C LEU A 275 -17.34 -7.88 -20.76
N LEU A 276 -17.09 -6.92 -19.87
CA LEU A 276 -16.92 -5.51 -20.21
C LEU A 276 -15.43 -5.17 -20.08
N VAL A 277 -14.79 -4.88 -21.21
CA VAL A 277 -13.35 -4.61 -21.29
C VAL A 277 -13.14 -3.17 -21.70
N GLU A 278 -12.38 -2.41 -20.91
CA GLU A 278 -12.01 -1.03 -21.24
C GLU A 278 -10.51 -0.87 -21.36
N LEU A 279 -10.09 -0.34 -22.51
CA LEU A 279 -8.72 -0.01 -22.83
C LEU A 279 -8.59 1.51 -22.90
N ASP A 280 -7.57 2.06 -22.26
CA ASP A 280 -7.28 3.49 -22.30
C ASP A 280 -5.78 3.75 -22.52
N GLY A 281 -5.47 4.88 -23.14
CA GLY A 281 -4.09 5.21 -23.48
C GLY A 281 -3.96 6.16 -24.67
N ILE A 282 -2.82 6.09 -25.34
CA ILE A 282 -2.50 6.88 -26.53
C ILE A 282 -3.24 6.29 -27.74
N GLU A 283 -3.91 7.15 -28.52
CA GLU A 283 -4.68 6.76 -29.71
C GLU A 283 -3.88 5.88 -30.69
N ALA A 284 -2.60 6.18 -30.90
CA ALA A 284 -1.73 5.50 -31.87
C ALA A 284 -1.47 4.00 -31.61
N GLY A 285 -1.90 3.45 -30.47
CA GLY A 285 -1.77 2.01 -30.15
C GLY A 285 -3.08 1.30 -29.78
N LEU A 286 -4.17 2.03 -29.56
CA LEU A 286 -5.38 1.44 -28.96
C LEU A 286 -6.11 0.48 -29.90
N ASP A 287 -6.20 0.78 -31.19
CA ASP A 287 -6.95 -0.06 -32.13
C ASP A 287 -6.27 -1.44 -32.32
N GLU A 288 -4.94 -1.51 -32.20
CA GLU A 288 -4.19 -2.77 -32.20
C GLU A 288 -4.53 -3.60 -30.95
N GLU A 289 -4.54 -2.97 -29.78
CA GLU A 289 -4.93 -3.65 -28.53
C GLU A 289 -6.39 -4.13 -28.57
N VAL A 290 -7.32 -3.32 -29.10
CA VAL A 290 -8.72 -3.70 -29.33
C VAL A 290 -8.81 -4.95 -30.22
N ALA A 291 -8.06 -4.99 -31.32
CA ALA A 291 -8.06 -6.14 -32.22
C ALA A 291 -7.54 -7.40 -31.54
N ARG A 292 -6.49 -7.28 -30.71
CA ARG A 292 -5.93 -8.39 -29.93
C ARG A 292 -6.93 -8.91 -28.88
N VAL A 293 -7.54 -8.03 -28.08
CA VAL A 293 -8.56 -8.42 -27.09
C VAL A 293 -9.74 -9.10 -27.78
N ARG A 294 -10.23 -8.55 -28.89
CA ARG A 294 -11.31 -9.16 -29.68
C ARG A 294 -10.96 -10.57 -30.13
N SER A 295 -9.75 -10.76 -30.66
CA SER A 295 -9.27 -12.07 -31.11
C SER A 295 -9.23 -13.08 -29.95
N ILE A 296 -8.71 -12.68 -28.79
CA ILE A 296 -8.64 -13.52 -27.59
C ILE A 296 -10.04 -13.92 -27.11
N CYS A 297 -10.99 -12.98 -27.04
CA CYS A 297 -12.37 -13.28 -26.65
C CYS A 297 -13.01 -14.30 -27.60
N VAL A 298 -12.87 -14.13 -28.92
CA VAL A 298 -13.43 -15.06 -29.92
C VAL A 298 -12.78 -16.44 -29.81
N GLN A 299 -11.45 -16.50 -29.67
CA GLN A 299 -10.72 -17.76 -29.47
C GLN A 299 -11.12 -18.48 -28.18
N SER A 300 -11.57 -17.73 -27.18
CA SER A 300 -12.04 -18.24 -25.90
C SER A 300 -13.55 -18.55 -25.89
N GLY A 301 -14.24 -18.52 -27.03
CA GLY A 301 -15.65 -18.92 -27.14
C GLY A 301 -16.68 -17.79 -27.07
N ALA A 302 -16.27 -16.51 -27.19
CA ALA A 302 -17.24 -15.41 -27.25
C ALA A 302 -18.14 -15.54 -28.49
N ARG A 303 -19.46 -15.43 -28.28
CA ARG A 303 -20.47 -15.47 -29.36
C ARG A 303 -20.44 -14.17 -30.16
N THR A 304 -20.41 -13.03 -29.48
CA THR A 304 -20.20 -11.73 -30.10
C THR A 304 -19.20 -10.90 -29.31
N VAL A 305 -18.49 -10.02 -30.01
CA VAL A 305 -17.64 -8.99 -29.40
C VAL A 305 -17.91 -7.69 -30.13
N ARG A 306 -18.53 -6.73 -29.43
CA ARG A 306 -18.87 -5.40 -29.96
C ARG A 306 -18.06 -4.31 -29.27
N LEU A 307 -17.65 -3.32 -30.05
CA LEU A 307 -17.12 -2.06 -29.56
C LEU A 307 -18.29 -1.11 -29.33
N ALA A 308 -18.31 -0.38 -28.22
CA ALA A 308 -19.27 0.70 -27.99
C ALA A 308 -19.14 1.75 -29.11
N ALA A 309 -20.26 2.13 -29.73
CA ALA A 309 -20.28 3.01 -30.88
C ALA A 309 -19.88 4.46 -30.54
N ASP A 310 -20.20 4.90 -29.32
CA ASP A 310 -19.94 6.25 -28.84
C ASP A 310 -19.86 6.33 -27.30
N GLU A 311 -19.62 7.55 -26.82
CA GLU A 311 -19.58 7.90 -25.40
C GLU A 311 -20.90 7.58 -24.66
N ILE A 312 -22.05 7.68 -25.34
CA ILE A 312 -23.37 7.47 -24.74
C ILE A 312 -23.57 5.97 -24.48
N GLU A 313 -23.30 5.12 -25.47
CA GLU A 313 -23.36 3.66 -25.29
C GLU A 313 -22.34 3.22 -24.22
N ARG A 314 -21.11 3.73 -24.25
CA ARG A 314 -20.10 3.42 -23.23
C ARG A 314 -20.61 3.73 -21.82
N LYS A 315 -21.15 4.94 -21.59
CA LYS A 315 -21.70 5.34 -20.28
C LYS A 315 -22.86 4.45 -19.85
N LYS A 316 -23.72 4.03 -20.77
CA LYS A 316 -24.83 3.11 -20.48
C LYS A 316 -24.33 1.73 -20.03
N LEU A 317 -23.35 1.16 -20.72
CA LEU A 317 -22.73 -0.13 -20.34
C LEU A 317 -22.11 -0.04 -18.93
N TRP A 318 -21.42 1.04 -18.61
CA TRP A 318 -20.86 1.25 -17.28
C TRP A 318 -21.92 1.51 -16.20
N ALA A 319 -22.99 2.23 -16.53
CA ALA A 319 -24.13 2.42 -15.64
C ALA A 319 -24.83 1.09 -15.33
N ALA A 320 -24.98 0.21 -16.32
CA ALA A 320 -25.45 -1.17 -16.14
C ALA A 320 -24.58 -1.94 -15.14
N ARG A 321 -23.26 -1.97 -15.35
CA ARG A 321 -22.31 -2.65 -14.46
C ARG A 321 -22.32 -2.10 -13.04
N LYS A 322 -22.36 -0.76 -12.87
CA LYS A 322 -22.39 -0.11 -11.54
C LYS A 322 -23.75 -0.24 -10.85
N GLY A 323 -24.83 -0.27 -11.62
CA GLY A 323 -26.21 -0.41 -11.14
C GLY A 323 -26.62 -1.84 -10.79
N ALA A 324 -25.77 -2.84 -11.06
CA ALA A 324 -26.08 -4.27 -10.88
C ALA A 324 -26.56 -4.61 -9.46
N PHE A 325 -25.96 -4.04 -8.41
CA PHE A 325 -26.36 -4.28 -7.03
C PHE A 325 -27.79 -3.78 -6.77
N GLY A 326 -28.13 -2.59 -7.26
CA GLY A 326 -29.49 -2.05 -7.16
C GLY A 326 -30.50 -2.83 -8.00
N ALA A 327 -30.06 -3.40 -9.14
CA ALA A 327 -30.91 -4.23 -9.99
C ALA A 327 -31.28 -5.59 -9.34
N MET A 328 -30.53 -6.06 -8.34
CA MET A 328 -30.85 -7.30 -7.62
C MET A 328 -32.21 -7.27 -6.92
N GLY A 329 -32.78 -6.08 -6.65
CA GLY A 329 -34.16 -5.96 -6.18
C GLY A 329 -35.22 -6.53 -7.13
N ARG A 330 -34.85 -6.87 -8.38
CA ARG A 330 -35.69 -7.63 -9.33
C ARG A 330 -35.69 -9.14 -9.07
N ILE A 331 -34.72 -9.64 -8.31
CA ILE A 331 -34.54 -11.08 -8.02
C ILE A 331 -35.02 -11.40 -6.60
N SER A 332 -34.59 -10.65 -5.59
CA SER A 332 -34.88 -10.88 -4.18
C SER A 332 -35.00 -9.56 -3.40
N PRO A 333 -35.70 -9.55 -2.24
CA PRO A 333 -35.75 -8.38 -1.38
C PRO A 333 -34.40 -8.07 -0.70
N ASP A 334 -33.62 -9.11 -0.37
CA ASP A 334 -32.34 -8.99 0.31
C ASP A 334 -31.23 -9.72 -0.46
N ILE A 335 -30.00 -9.25 -0.28
CA ILE A 335 -28.77 -9.88 -0.79
C ILE A 335 -27.70 -9.91 0.29
N LEU A 336 -26.96 -11.01 0.39
CA LEU A 336 -25.69 -11.06 1.10
C LEU A 336 -24.59 -11.02 0.06
N ILE A 337 -23.76 -9.98 0.12
CA ILE A 337 -22.63 -9.79 -0.78
C ILE A 337 -21.41 -10.46 -0.14
N GLN A 338 -20.90 -11.50 -0.78
CA GLN A 338 -19.55 -11.97 -0.52
C GLN A 338 -18.58 -11.13 -1.36
N ASP A 339 -17.42 -10.78 -0.80
CA ASP A 339 -16.32 -10.12 -1.52
C ASP A 339 -15.06 -10.90 -1.18
N ALA A 340 -14.49 -11.59 -2.16
CA ALA A 340 -13.33 -12.45 -2.01
C ALA A 340 -12.49 -12.39 -3.27
N VAL A 341 -11.16 -12.45 -3.13
CA VAL A 341 -10.25 -12.40 -4.27
C VAL A 341 -9.58 -13.74 -4.44
N VAL A 342 -9.52 -14.23 -5.66
CA VAL A 342 -8.85 -15.49 -6.01
C VAL A 342 -7.83 -15.25 -7.13
N PRO A 343 -6.82 -16.13 -7.28
CA PRO A 343 -6.00 -16.11 -8.48
C PRO A 343 -6.88 -16.21 -9.74
N ARG A 344 -6.58 -15.44 -10.79
CA ARG A 344 -7.35 -15.45 -12.04
C ARG A 344 -7.39 -16.84 -12.67
N SER A 345 -6.26 -17.56 -12.57
CA SER A 345 -6.13 -18.95 -13.00
C SER A 345 -7.13 -19.91 -12.33
N ARG A 346 -7.72 -19.52 -11.19
CA ARG A 346 -8.68 -20.29 -10.40
C ARG A 346 -10.13 -19.81 -10.53
N LEU A 347 -10.39 -18.74 -11.29
CA LEU A 347 -11.75 -18.20 -11.47
C LEU A 347 -12.77 -19.25 -11.93
N PRO A 348 -12.51 -20.10 -12.95
CA PRO A 348 -13.49 -21.09 -13.40
C PRO A 348 -13.88 -22.07 -12.27
N GLU A 349 -12.87 -22.61 -11.57
CA GLU A 349 -13.05 -23.55 -10.47
C GLU A 349 -13.92 -22.97 -9.35
N VAL A 350 -13.61 -21.74 -8.92
CA VAL A 350 -14.29 -21.09 -7.80
C VAL A 350 -15.71 -20.64 -8.16
N LEU A 351 -15.94 -20.16 -9.39
CA LEU A 351 -17.29 -19.82 -9.86
C LEU A 351 -18.18 -21.05 -9.94
N ALA A 352 -17.69 -22.14 -10.54
CA ALA A 352 -18.42 -23.40 -10.62
C ALA A 352 -18.77 -23.93 -9.22
N ALA A 353 -17.82 -23.89 -8.27
CA ALA A 353 -18.07 -24.26 -6.89
C ALA A 353 -19.10 -23.35 -6.22
N THR A 354 -19.05 -22.04 -6.46
CA THR A 354 -19.99 -21.06 -5.90
C THR A 354 -21.43 -21.33 -6.34
N TYR A 355 -21.65 -21.62 -7.63
CA TYR A 355 -22.99 -21.97 -8.13
C TYR A 355 -23.48 -23.32 -7.57
N ARG A 356 -22.58 -24.31 -7.44
CA ARG A 356 -22.90 -25.61 -6.82
C ARG A 356 -23.32 -25.43 -5.37
N ILE A 357 -22.56 -24.66 -4.57
CA ILE A 357 -22.88 -24.37 -3.17
C ILE A 357 -24.25 -23.68 -3.08
N GLY A 358 -24.51 -22.68 -3.93
CA GLY A 358 -25.83 -22.05 -4.01
C GLY A 358 -26.95 -23.07 -4.23
N ALA A 359 -26.79 -23.98 -5.19
CA ALA A 359 -27.78 -25.01 -5.48
C ALA A 359 -27.99 -26.00 -4.32
N GLU A 360 -26.92 -26.46 -3.67
CA GLU A 360 -26.95 -27.38 -2.52
C GLU A 360 -27.68 -26.79 -1.32
N HIS A 361 -27.51 -25.48 -1.07
CA HIS A 361 -28.21 -24.75 -0.01
C HIS A 361 -29.58 -24.20 -0.44
N HIS A 362 -30.04 -24.50 -1.66
CA HIS A 362 -31.29 -24.01 -2.24
C HIS A 362 -31.39 -22.47 -2.25
N LEU A 363 -30.30 -21.80 -2.63
CA LEU A 363 -30.18 -20.35 -2.73
C LEU A 363 -29.83 -19.96 -4.16
N ARG A 364 -30.35 -18.81 -4.60
CA ARG A 364 -29.95 -18.23 -5.89
C ARG A 364 -28.71 -17.36 -5.67
N VAL A 365 -27.69 -17.57 -6.50
CA VAL A 365 -26.48 -16.74 -6.52
C VAL A 365 -26.39 -16.06 -7.87
N ALA A 366 -26.13 -14.75 -7.84
CA ALA A 366 -25.76 -13.95 -9.00
C ALA A 366 -24.33 -13.41 -8.82
N ASN A 367 -23.63 -13.11 -9.91
CA ASN A 367 -22.24 -12.65 -9.86
C ASN A 367 -22.00 -11.42 -10.75
N VAL A 368 -21.29 -10.45 -10.20
CA VAL A 368 -20.86 -9.25 -10.93
C VAL A 368 -19.57 -8.69 -10.34
N PHE A 369 -18.46 -8.79 -11.07
CA PHE A 369 -17.18 -8.73 -10.39
C PHE A 369 -15.97 -8.27 -11.23
N HIS A 370 -14.89 -7.91 -10.54
CA HIS A 370 -13.66 -7.40 -11.12
C HIS A 370 -12.78 -8.55 -11.59
N ALA A 371 -13.13 -9.14 -12.74
CA ALA A 371 -12.49 -10.35 -13.23
C ALA A 371 -10.98 -10.18 -13.46
N GLY A 372 -10.54 -9.00 -13.92
CA GLY A 372 -9.12 -8.74 -14.15
C GLY A 372 -8.23 -8.77 -12.89
N ASP A 373 -8.80 -8.50 -11.71
CA ASP A 373 -8.08 -8.62 -10.44
C ASP A 373 -8.42 -9.92 -9.67
N GLY A 374 -9.32 -10.75 -10.23
CA GLY A 374 -9.83 -11.93 -9.57
C GLY A 374 -10.72 -11.64 -8.35
N ASN A 375 -11.18 -10.40 -8.17
CA ASN A 375 -12.06 -10.03 -7.06
C ASN A 375 -13.52 -10.36 -7.42
N LEU A 376 -14.07 -11.39 -6.79
CA LEU A 376 -15.40 -11.96 -6.95
C LEU A 376 -16.41 -11.27 -6.02
N HIS A 377 -17.62 -11.03 -6.54
CA HIS A 377 -18.76 -10.58 -5.73
C HIS A 377 -19.98 -11.50 -5.88
N PRO A 378 -20.00 -12.68 -5.24
CA PRO A 378 -21.18 -13.52 -5.17
C PRO A 378 -22.30 -12.84 -4.38
N LEU A 379 -23.44 -12.67 -5.03
CA LEU A 379 -24.66 -12.08 -4.49
C LEU A 379 -25.63 -13.19 -4.15
N ILE A 380 -25.64 -13.60 -2.88
CA ILE A 380 -26.56 -14.63 -2.39
C ILE A 380 -27.92 -13.96 -2.14
N CYS A 381 -28.89 -14.28 -2.99
CA CYS A 381 -30.22 -13.69 -2.97
C CYS A 381 -31.12 -14.42 -1.95
N PHE A 382 -31.77 -13.68 -1.06
CA PHE A 382 -32.62 -14.26 -0.02
C PHE A 382 -33.74 -13.32 0.47
N ASP A 383 -34.61 -13.83 1.35
CA ASP A 383 -35.58 -13.08 2.13
C ASP A 383 -35.22 -13.12 3.61
N SER A 384 -34.81 -11.97 4.16
CA SER A 384 -34.40 -11.84 5.56
C SER A 384 -35.51 -12.12 6.58
N ARG A 385 -36.77 -12.17 6.12
CA ARG A 385 -37.94 -12.51 6.94
C ARG A 385 -38.08 -14.01 7.19
N ASP A 386 -37.37 -14.86 6.44
CA ASP A 386 -37.29 -16.30 6.67
C ASP A 386 -35.99 -16.65 7.45
N PRO A 387 -36.09 -17.00 8.76
CA PRO A 387 -34.93 -17.36 9.56
C PRO A 387 -34.19 -18.60 9.04
N GLY A 388 -34.91 -19.53 8.40
CA GLY A 388 -34.32 -20.74 7.82
C GLY A 388 -33.48 -20.43 6.59
N GLU A 389 -33.93 -19.50 5.75
CA GLU A 389 -33.14 -19.00 4.62
C GLU A 389 -31.90 -18.24 5.10
N VAL A 390 -32.05 -17.35 6.09
CA VAL A 390 -30.90 -16.65 6.72
C VAL A 390 -29.84 -17.62 7.24
N ALA A 391 -30.25 -18.72 7.85
CA ALA A 391 -29.31 -19.74 8.33
C ALA A 391 -28.54 -20.41 7.17
N ARG A 392 -29.24 -20.78 6.08
CA ARG A 392 -28.60 -21.35 4.87
C ARG A 392 -27.65 -20.36 4.20
N VAL A 393 -28.03 -19.08 4.14
CA VAL A 393 -27.20 -18.01 3.56
C VAL A 393 -25.87 -17.89 4.30
N LYS A 394 -25.88 -17.94 5.64
CA LYS A 394 -24.64 -17.91 6.45
C LYS A 394 -23.75 -19.13 6.20
N LEU A 395 -24.34 -20.33 6.09
CA LEU A 395 -23.61 -21.55 5.79
C LEU A 395 -22.97 -21.50 4.39
N ALA A 396 -23.77 -21.16 3.37
CA ALA A 396 -23.31 -21.03 2.00
C ALA A 396 -22.23 -19.95 1.86
N GLY A 397 -22.41 -18.79 2.51
CA GLY A 397 -21.42 -17.71 2.52
C GLY A 397 -20.07 -18.15 3.11
N ARG A 398 -20.09 -18.86 4.24
CA ARG A 398 -18.88 -19.43 4.86
C ARG A 398 -18.20 -20.46 3.95
N GLU A 399 -18.96 -21.35 3.33
CA GLU A 399 -18.41 -22.38 2.43
C GLU A 399 -17.80 -21.77 1.16
N ILE A 400 -18.43 -20.74 0.58
CA ILE A 400 -17.88 -19.98 -0.55
C ILE A 400 -16.57 -19.30 -0.13
N MET A 401 -16.54 -18.67 1.04
CA MET A 401 -15.35 -18.00 1.57
C MET A 401 -14.18 -18.98 1.78
N GLU A 402 -14.43 -20.12 2.43
CA GLU A 402 -13.44 -21.18 2.63
C GLU A 402 -12.93 -21.73 1.28
N THR A 403 -13.80 -21.84 0.28
CA THR A 403 -13.44 -22.26 -1.07
C THR A 403 -12.49 -21.25 -1.73
N CYS A 404 -12.77 -19.96 -1.62
CA CYS A 404 -11.90 -18.91 -2.16
C CYS A 404 -10.50 -18.92 -1.50
N VAL A 405 -10.44 -19.05 -0.18
CA VAL A 405 -9.16 -19.13 0.56
C VAL A 405 -8.37 -20.38 0.17
N ARG A 406 -9.04 -21.54 0.05
CA ARG A 406 -8.40 -22.82 -0.35
C ARG A 406 -7.81 -22.75 -1.76
N ALA A 407 -8.42 -21.96 -2.66
CA ALA A 407 -7.90 -21.70 -4.00
C ALA A 407 -6.69 -20.74 -4.03
N GLY A 408 -6.17 -20.31 -2.87
CA GLY A 408 -5.05 -19.37 -2.75
C GLY A 408 -5.48 -17.90 -2.73
N GLY A 409 -6.77 -17.64 -2.50
CA GLY A 409 -7.36 -16.32 -2.40
C GLY A 409 -7.26 -15.66 -1.01
N THR A 410 -8.01 -14.58 -0.84
CA THR A 410 -8.19 -13.85 0.42
C THR A 410 -9.67 -13.52 0.64
N ILE A 411 -10.02 -13.22 1.90
CA ILE A 411 -11.41 -13.07 2.34
C ILE A 411 -12.06 -11.72 1.99
N THR A 412 -11.30 -10.78 1.45
CA THR A 412 -11.81 -9.47 1.01
C THR A 412 -10.84 -8.76 0.07
N GLY A 413 -11.37 -8.21 -1.02
CA GLY A 413 -10.61 -7.43 -1.99
C GLY A 413 -10.72 -5.93 -1.76
N GLU A 414 -11.89 -5.43 -1.36
CA GLU A 414 -12.16 -3.99 -1.29
C GLU A 414 -13.22 -3.54 -0.28
N HIS A 415 -14.02 -4.45 0.31
CA HIS A 415 -15.08 -4.06 1.27
C HIS A 415 -14.62 -3.99 2.72
N GLY A 416 -13.40 -4.44 3.02
CA GLY A 416 -12.87 -4.56 4.37
C GLY A 416 -13.28 -5.87 5.05
N VAL A 417 -12.74 -6.06 6.24
CA VAL A 417 -13.04 -7.19 7.13
C VAL A 417 -14.19 -6.83 8.07
N GLY A 418 -14.13 -5.64 8.68
CA GLY A 418 -15.15 -5.14 9.59
C GLY A 418 -15.52 -6.11 10.70
N LEU A 419 -16.82 -6.13 11.02
CA LEU A 419 -17.39 -7.11 11.93
C LEU A 419 -17.69 -8.42 11.18
N ASP A 420 -18.23 -8.29 9.97
CA ASP A 420 -18.82 -9.39 9.18
C ASP A 420 -17.83 -10.52 8.91
N LYS A 421 -16.61 -10.18 8.52
CA LYS A 421 -15.61 -11.16 8.05
C LYS A 421 -14.51 -11.43 9.07
N SER A 422 -14.57 -10.81 10.24
CA SER A 422 -13.54 -10.96 11.27
C SER A 422 -13.28 -12.43 11.61
N GLU A 423 -14.33 -13.25 11.70
CA GLU A 423 -14.24 -14.68 11.99
C GLU A 423 -13.53 -15.51 10.91
N TYR A 424 -13.40 -15.00 9.68
CA TYR A 424 -12.71 -15.67 8.58
C TYR A 424 -11.22 -15.33 8.53
N LEU A 425 -10.75 -14.32 9.27
CA LEU A 425 -9.36 -13.88 9.24
C LEU A 425 -8.35 -15.00 9.62
N PRO A 426 -8.64 -15.91 10.57
CA PRO A 426 -7.79 -17.06 10.86
C PRO A 426 -7.66 -18.08 9.71
N LEU A 427 -8.48 -17.99 8.66
CA LEU A 427 -8.31 -18.81 7.46
C LEU A 427 -7.10 -18.35 6.63
N VAL A 428 -6.71 -17.08 6.74
CA VAL A 428 -5.65 -16.45 5.94
C VAL A 428 -4.35 -16.27 6.73
N PHE A 429 -4.48 -15.96 8.03
CA PHE A 429 -3.36 -15.63 8.91
C PHE A 429 -3.33 -16.53 10.14
N ASP A 430 -2.12 -16.95 10.53
CA ASP A 430 -1.88 -17.66 11.78
C ASP A 430 -1.89 -16.73 13.00
N ASP A 431 -1.90 -17.32 14.20
CA ASP A 431 -1.98 -16.58 15.46
C ASP A 431 -0.81 -15.60 15.67
N ASP A 432 0.39 -15.94 15.20
CA ASP A 432 1.56 -15.06 15.30
C ASP A 432 1.41 -13.82 14.41
N SER A 433 0.89 -14.01 13.18
CA SER A 433 0.59 -12.92 12.25
C SER A 433 -0.51 -12.00 12.80
N LEU A 434 -1.59 -12.58 13.34
CA LEU A 434 -2.66 -11.82 14.00
C LEU A 434 -2.14 -11.08 15.25
N GLY A 435 -1.25 -11.71 16.02
CA GLY A 435 -0.58 -11.11 17.17
C GLY A 435 0.25 -9.88 16.78
N ALA A 436 1.01 -9.96 15.70
CA ALA A 436 1.78 -8.82 15.18
C ALA A 436 0.87 -7.67 14.71
N MET A 437 -0.27 -7.98 14.07
CA MET A 437 -1.27 -6.96 13.70
C MET A 437 -1.85 -6.24 14.93
N LEU A 438 -2.16 -6.97 16.01
CA LEU A 438 -2.61 -6.40 17.29
C LEU A 438 -1.53 -5.55 17.97
N GLN A 439 -0.27 -5.97 17.91
CA GLN A 439 0.87 -5.20 18.40
C GLN A 439 1.01 -3.86 17.66
N VAL A 440 0.87 -3.86 16.33
CA VAL A 440 0.85 -2.63 15.53
C VAL A 440 -0.35 -1.76 15.89
N ARG A 441 -1.55 -2.34 16.06
CA ARG A 441 -2.73 -1.59 16.54
C ARG A 441 -2.46 -0.88 17.86
N ALA A 442 -1.83 -1.55 18.82
CA ALA A 442 -1.49 -0.96 20.12
C ALA A 442 -0.53 0.24 20.02
N ALA A 443 0.28 0.30 18.95
CA ALA A 443 1.13 1.44 18.65
C ALA A 443 0.34 2.68 18.18
N PHE A 444 -0.87 2.53 17.67
CA PHE A 444 -1.77 3.64 17.33
C PHE A 444 -2.76 3.90 18.47
N ASP A 445 -3.53 2.89 18.84
CA ASP A 445 -4.53 2.90 19.91
C ASP A 445 -4.18 1.89 21.02
N PRO A 446 -3.52 2.32 22.11
CA PRO A 446 -3.13 1.43 23.20
C PRO A 446 -4.32 1.03 24.09
N THR A 447 -5.48 1.67 23.92
CA THR A 447 -6.67 1.43 24.75
C THR A 447 -7.61 0.39 24.14
N GLY A 448 -7.56 0.21 22.81
CA GLY A 448 -8.50 -0.63 22.07
C GLY A 448 -9.92 -0.05 22.03
N LEU A 449 -10.07 1.27 22.16
CA LEU A 449 -11.37 1.97 22.17
C LEU A 449 -11.67 2.69 20.84
N CYS A 450 -10.71 2.75 19.92
CA CYS A 450 -10.92 3.20 18.57
C CYS A 450 -11.44 2.04 17.71
N ASN A 451 -12.70 2.16 17.30
CA ASN A 451 -13.48 1.16 16.57
C ASN A 451 -13.31 -0.29 17.07
N PRO A 452 -13.70 -0.61 18.32
CA PRO A 452 -13.45 -1.93 18.92
C PRO A 452 -14.23 -3.06 18.26
N GLY A 453 -13.62 -4.25 18.21
CA GLY A 453 -14.25 -5.50 17.77
C GLY A 453 -14.34 -5.70 16.25
N LYS A 454 -13.51 -4.99 15.47
CA LYS A 454 -13.45 -5.07 14.00
C LYS A 454 -12.10 -5.57 13.55
N ILE A 455 -12.06 -6.08 12.32
CA ILE A 455 -10.89 -6.65 11.63
C ILE A 455 -10.40 -7.93 12.32
N ILE A 456 -9.77 -7.81 13.48
CA ILE A 456 -9.13 -8.93 14.16
C ILE A 456 -10.11 -9.50 15.20
N PRO A 457 -10.37 -10.83 15.20
CA PRO A 457 -11.13 -11.48 16.25
C PRO A 457 -10.58 -11.16 17.63
N VAL A 458 -11.46 -10.77 18.54
CA VAL A 458 -11.07 -10.39 19.90
C VAL A 458 -10.66 -11.66 20.68
N LEU A 459 -9.37 -11.90 20.83
CA LEU A 459 -8.83 -12.98 21.65
C LEU A 459 -9.14 -12.75 23.15
N LYS A 460 -9.45 -13.82 23.90
CA LYS A 460 -9.79 -13.74 25.33
C LYS A 460 -8.63 -13.09 26.11
N GLY A 461 -8.87 -11.92 26.72
CA GLY A 461 -7.92 -11.25 27.64
C GLY A 461 -7.40 -9.87 27.22
N CYS A 462 -7.66 -9.41 25.98
CA CYS A 462 -7.24 -8.09 25.50
C CYS A 462 -8.05 -6.92 26.10
N GLY A 463 -7.50 -5.69 26.07
CA GLY A 463 -8.23 -4.47 26.46
C GLY A 463 -9.54 -4.27 25.68
N GLU A 464 -9.54 -4.64 24.40
CA GLU A 464 -10.74 -4.70 23.54
C GLU A 464 -11.79 -5.69 24.04
N ALA A 465 -11.37 -6.84 24.56
CA ALA A 465 -12.29 -7.82 25.15
C ALA A 465 -13.02 -7.25 26.36
N ARG A 466 -12.35 -6.38 27.15
CA ARG A 466 -12.98 -5.66 28.27
C ARG A 466 -13.94 -4.59 27.77
N ALA A 467 -13.58 -3.78 26.77
CA ALA A 467 -14.45 -2.75 26.20
C ALA A 467 -15.75 -3.34 25.60
N VAL A 468 -15.64 -4.43 24.83
CA VAL A 468 -16.81 -5.14 24.26
C VAL A 468 -17.66 -5.80 25.36
N ALA A 469 -17.03 -6.34 26.42
CA ALA A 469 -17.74 -6.95 27.55
C ALA A 469 -18.42 -5.92 28.48
N GLU A 470 -17.82 -4.75 28.70
CA GLU A 470 -18.39 -3.65 29.47
C GLU A 470 -19.62 -3.04 28.78
N GLY A 471 -19.60 -2.92 27.44
CA GLY A 471 -20.78 -2.54 26.64
C GLY A 471 -21.94 -3.52 26.82
N LYS A 472 -21.67 -4.83 26.77
CA LYS A 472 -22.68 -5.88 27.03
C LYS A 472 -23.25 -5.82 28.46
N ARG A 473 -22.43 -5.45 29.47
CA ARG A 473 -22.90 -5.26 30.87
C ARG A 473 -23.82 -4.05 31.03
N GLN A 474 -23.60 -2.97 30.27
CA GLN A 474 -24.44 -1.78 30.31
C GLN A 474 -25.79 -2.00 29.59
N GLU A 475 -25.80 -2.72 28.45
CA GLU A 475 -27.03 -3.17 27.79
C GLU A 475 -27.87 -4.12 28.66
N ALA A 476 -27.21 -5.03 29.40
CA ALA A 476 -27.88 -5.95 30.31
C ALA A 476 -28.49 -5.25 31.55
N LYS A 477 -27.88 -4.14 32.02
CA LYS A 477 -28.45 -3.29 33.09
C LYS A 477 -29.65 -2.46 32.63
N GLY A 478 -29.74 -2.12 31.34
CA GLY A 478 -30.91 -1.47 30.75
C GLY A 478 -32.11 -2.39 30.51
N LYS A 479 -31.94 -3.70 30.65
CA LYS A 479 -32.98 -4.72 30.36
C LYS A 479 -33.35 -5.64 31.55
N ARG A 480 -32.93 -5.33 32.78
CA ARG A 480 -33.29 -6.13 33.97
C ARG A 480 -34.01 -5.31 35.04
N GLU A 481 -35.31 -5.15 34.86
CA GLU A 481 -36.25 -5.48 35.94
C GLU A 481 -36.88 -6.84 35.61
N LYS A 482 -36.82 -7.77 36.57
CA LYS A 482 -37.33 -9.15 36.57
C LYS A 482 -36.48 -10.23 35.86
N SER A 483 -35.56 -10.83 36.62
CA SER A 483 -35.74 -12.20 37.14
C SER A 483 -34.48 -12.64 37.91
N GLU A 484 -34.64 -12.89 39.21
CA GLU A 484 -33.63 -13.42 40.12
C GLU A 484 -33.40 -14.92 39.87
N THR A 485 -32.46 -15.27 38.99
CA THR A 485 -31.84 -16.60 38.97
C THR A 485 -30.39 -16.60 38.45
N ALA A 486 -29.88 -15.45 37.98
CA ALA A 486 -28.54 -15.36 37.38
C ALA A 486 -27.42 -14.95 38.38
N GLU A 487 -27.76 -14.47 39.58
CA GLU A 487 -26.75 -14.00 40.56
C GLU A 487 -26.08 -15.13 41.36
N SER A 488 -26.74 -16.29 41.47
CA SER A 488 -26.20 -17.45 42.20
C SER A 488 -25.06 -18.15 41.44
N LEU A 489 -25.18 -18.31 40.12
CA LEU A 489 -24.17 -18.95 39.27
C LEU A 489 -22.91 -18.09 39.03
N LEU A 490 -22.97 -16.77 39.22
CA LEU A 490 -21.85 -15.85 39.03
C LEU A 490 -20.99 -15.64 40.30
N ASN A 491 -21.55 -15.91 41.48
CA ASN A 491 -20.84 -15.76 42.76
C ASN A 491 -19.92 -16.94 43.11
N GLU A 492 -20.11 -18.12 42.52
CA GLU A 492 -19.15 -19.23 42.64
C GLU A 492 -17.95 -19.08 41.70
N LEU A 493 -18.11 -18.44 40.53
CA LEU A 493 -17.05 -18.21 39.54
C LEU A 493 -16.09 -17.05 39.88
N SER A 494 -16.42 -16.23 40.87
CA SER A 494 -15.61 -15.07 41.29
C SER A 494 -14.67 -15.37 42.47
N ARG A 495 -14.77 -16.57 43.08
CA ARG A 495 -13.91 -16.99 44.22
C ARG A 495 -12.69 -17.81 43.84
N THR A 496 -12.56 -18.22 42.59
CA THR A 496 -11.41 -18.99 42.09
C THR A 496 -10.91 -18.36 40.81
N LEU A 497 -10.08 -17.33 40.90
CA LEU A 497 -9.04 -16.93 39.91
C LEU A 497 -8.29 -15.67 40.40
N PRO A 498 -6.93 -15.63 40.32
CA PRO A 498 -6.12 -14.50 40.77
C PRO A 498 -6.16 -13.32 39.78
N SER A 499 -5.92 -12.11 40.29
CA SER A 499 -5.96 -10.86 39.51
C SER A 499 -4.88 -10.82 38.42
N LEU A 500 -5.30 -10.81 37.15
CA LEU A 500 -4.44 -10.59 35.97
C LEU A 500 -4.08 -9.11 35.73
N ALA A 501 -4.05 -8.29 36.78
CA ALA A 501 -3.50 -6.93 36.74
C ALA A 501 -1.99 -6.88 37.00
N SER A 502 -1.33 -8.05 37.16
CA SER A 502 0.11 -8.15 37.47
C SER A 502 0.88 -9.11 36.56
N GLN A 503 0.39 -9.46 35.36
CA GLN A 503 1.10 -10.39 34.44
C GLN A 503 1.29 -9.86 33.01
N THR A 504 1.38 -8.54 32.82
CA THR A 504 2.06 -8.00 31.64
C THR A 504 3.56 -7.89 31.93
N SER A 505 4.21 -9.04 32.11
CA SER A 505 5.66 -9.16 32.01
C SER A 505 6.01 -10.55 31.48
N PHE A 506 5.70 -10.80 30.20
CA PHE A 506 6.51 -11.74 29.42
C PHE A 506 7.72 -10.99 28.87
N ALA A 507 8.54 -10.46 29.79
CA ALA A 507 9.96 -10.37 29.52
C ALA A 507 10.50 -11.76 29.85
N PRO A 508 11.22 -12.45 28.95
CA PRO A 508 12.05 -13.55 29.42
C PRO A 508 12.92 -12.98 30.54
N SER A 509 13.00 -13.69 31.68
CA SER A 509 13.97 -13.38 32.72
C SER A 509 15.35 -13.63 32.13
N VAL A 510 15.85 -12.70 31.33
CA VAL A 510 17.23 -12.69 30.87
C VAL A 510 18.02 -12.30 32.12
N SER A 511 18.57 -13.29 32.81
CA SER A 511 19.73 -13.04 33.63
C SER A 511 20.82 -12.59 32.66
N ALA A 512 20.90 -11.28 32.42
CA ALA A 512 21.97 -10.70 31.64
C ALA A 512 23.25 -10.99 32.43
N SER A 513 23.95 -12.07 32.08
CA SER A 513 25.34 -12.19 32.45
C SER A 513 26.03 -10.97 31.87
N ARG A 514 26.61 -10.14 32.73
CA ARG A 514 27.41 -8.96 32.36
C ARG A 514 28.73 -9.35 31.64
N SER A 515 28.75 -10.45 30.91
CA SER A 515 29.84 -10.80 30.01
C SER A 515 29.66 -10.00 28.74
N GLY A 516 30.68 -9.24 28.33
CA GLY A 516 30.69 -8.56 27.03
C GLY A 516 30.45 -9.53 25.86
N PHE A 517 30.20 -8.98 24.67
CA PHE A 517 30.06 -9.79 23.46
C PHE A 517 31.37 -10.53 23.18
N ASP A 518 31.32 -11.87 23.29
CA ASP A 518 32.46 -12.77 23.04
C ASP A 518 32.36 -13.32 21.62
N VAL A 519 33.30 -12.92 20.77
CA VAL A 519 33.34 -13.25 19.33
C VAL A 519 33.52 -14.75 19.11
N GLU A 520 34.37 -15.42 19.89
CA GLU A 520 34.65 -16.85 19.70
C GLU A 520 33.45 -17.70 20.12
N ARG A 521 32.84 -17.36 21.26
CA ARG A 521 31.60 -18.01 21.70
C ARG A 521 30.48 -17.78 20.70
N ALA A 522 30.32 -16.55 20.20
CA ALA A 522 29.30 -16.23 19.22
C ALA A 522 29.52 -16.97 17.88
N ARG A 523 30.78 -17.06 17.42
CA ARG A 523 31.15 -17.86 16.25
C ARG A 523 30.78 -19.33 16.43
N GLY A 524 31.15 -19.94 17.56
CA GLY A 524 30.86 -21.35 17.84
C GLY A 524 29.35 -21.65 17.86
N LEU A 525 28.55 -20.81 18.50
CA LEU A 525 27.10 -20.97 18.55
C LEU A 525 26.44 -20.81 17.18
N LEU A 526 26.87 -19.84 16.38
CA LEU A 526 26.31 -19.57 15.05
C LEU A 526 26.77 -20.59 14.01
N ALA A 527 28.03 -21.04 14.08
CA ALA A 527 28.56 -22.08 13.19
C ALA A 527 27.82 -23.42 13.39
N GLY A 528 27.37 -23.71 14.61
CA GLY A 528 26.49 -24.86 14.89
C GLY A 528 25.13 -24.80 14.19
N VAL A 529 24.70 -23.63 13.70
CA VAL A 529 23.44 -23.46 12.97
C VAL A 529 23.66 -23.44 11.46
N VAL A 530 24.61 -22.63 10.97
CA VAL A 530 24.75 -22.38 9.53
C VAL A 530 25.96 -23.03 8.88
N GLY A 531 26.84 -23.68 9.65
CA GLY A 531 28.16 -24.15 9.20
C GLY A 531 29.26 -23.10 9.43
N ASP A 532 30.48 -23.57 9.67
CA ASP A 532 31.63 -22.73 10.03
C ASP A 532 32.07 -21.79 8.89
N GLU A 533 31.99 -22.29 7.66
CA GLU A 533 32.29 -21.59 6.42
C GLU A 533 31.32 -20.43 6.12
N HIS A 534 30.20 -20.37 6.85
CA HIS A 534 29.14 -19.38 6.69
C HIS A 534 29.08 -18.37 7.84
N VAL A 535 30.09 -18.39 8.72
CA VAL A 535 30.30 -17.42 9.80
C VAL A 535 31.64 -16.72 9.60
N LEU A 536 31.60 -15.40 9.38
CA LEU A 536 32.79 -14.57 9.20
C LEU A 536 33.00 -13.68 10.43
N THR A 537 34.23 -13.70 10.96
CA THR A 537 34.70 -12.82 12.04
C THR A 537 35.85 -11.95 11.51
N GLY A 538 35.91 -10.67 11.89
CA GLY A 538 37.05 -9.76 11.67
C GLY A 538 37.69 -9.70 10.26
N GLY A 539 37.47 -8.61 9.50
CA GLY A 539 38.34 -8.26 8.36
C GLY A 539 37.70 -7.52 7.17
N SER A 540 38.44 -6.55 6.64
CA SER A 540 38.28 -5.72 5.41
C SER A 540 36.86 -5.40 4.93
N ALA A 541 36.59 -4.10 4.76
CA ALA A 541 35.36 -3.54 4.19
C ALA A 541 34.90 -4.20 2.87
N ASP A 542 35.82 -4.81 2.10
CA ASP A 542 35.53 -5.52 0.85
C ASP A 542 34.85 -6.89 1.05
N LYS A 543 35.18 -7.64 2.11
CA LYS A 543 34.51 -8.93 2.41
C LYS A 543 33.16 -8.74 3.11
N MET A 544 32.96 -7.59 3.76
CA MET A 544 31.70 -7.23 4.42
C MET A 544 30.65 -6.59 3.49
N GLY A 545 31.00 -6.20 2.26
CA GLY A 545 30.06 -5.67 1.26
C GLY A 545 29.97 -4.14 1.16
N GLY A 546 31.01 -3.42 1.58
CA GLY A 546 31.19 -1.98 1.33
C GLY A 546 31.28 -1.11 2.59
N SER A 547 32.38 -0.34 2.66
CA SER A 547 32.70 0.82 3.54
C SER A 547 32.28 0.72 5.00
N ALA A 548 33.17 0.18 5.86
CA ALA A 548 33.40 0.55 7.27
C ALA A 548 32.20 0.98 8.16
N ALA A 549 30.98 0.46 7.91
CA ALA A 549 29.74 0.91 8.56
C ALA A 549 29.62 0.45 10.02
N CYS A 550 30.40 -0.55 10.40
CA CYS A 550 30.68 -0.89 11.79
C CYS A 550 32.09 -0.37 12.07
N GLY A 551 32.25 0.92 12.40
CA GLY A 551 33.56 1.45 12.80
C GLY A 551 34.17 0.57 13.88
N ASP A 552 35.42 0.10 13.70
CA ASP A 552 36.25 -0.61 14.69
C ASP A 552 35.56 -1.66 15.59
N MET A 553 34.51 -2.33 15.12
CA MET A 553 33.70 -3.22 15.97
C MET A 553 33.83 -4.67 15.52
N ASP A 554 34.13 -5.53 16.49
CA ASP A 554 34.10 -6.99 16.43
C ASP A 554 32.70 -7.52 16.06
N ALA A 555 32.31 -7.38 14.79
CA ALA A 555 31.05 -7.87 14.26
C ALA A 555 31.22 -9.25 13.61
N ILE A 556 30.22 -10.10 13.77
CA ILE A 556 30.13 -11.41 13.13
C ILE A 556 29.10 -11.34 12.01
N VAL A 557 29.46 -11.82 10.83
CA VAL A 557 28.53 -11.97 9.70
C VAL A 557 28.13 -13.44 9.59
N VAL A 558 26.83 -13.71 9.61
CA VAL A 558 26.26 -15.06 9.49
C VAL A 558 25.35 -15.12 8.28
N SER A 559 25.50 -16.17 7.46
CA SER A 559 24.78 -16.30 6.18
C SER A 559 23.92 -17.58 6.17
N PRO A 560 22.68 -17.54 6.68
CA PRO A 560 21.77 -18.68 6.63
C PRO A 560 21.36 -19.04 5.19
N ALA A 561 21.22 -20.33 4.91
CA ALA A 561 20.77 -20.88 3.63
C ALA A 561 19.23 -20.99 3.53
N SER A 562 18.52 -20.88 4.65
CA SER A 562 17.08 -21.11 4.70
C SER A 562 16.40 -20.25 5.76
N ALA A 563 15.07 -20.12 5.64
CA ALA A 563 14.23 -19.50 6.66
C ALA A 563 14.41 -20.17 8.04
N GLY A 564 14.58 -21.50 8.09
CA GLY A 564 14.78 -22.24 9.34
C GLY A 564 16.08 -21.85 10.04
N GLU A 565 17.19 -21.87 9.31
CA GLU A 565 18.49 -21.43 9.84
C GLU A 565 18.45 -19.97 10.31
N ALA A 566 17.82 -19.08 9.52
CA ALA A 566 17.68 -17.68 9.89
C ALA A 566 16.90 -17.51 11.21
N CYS A 567 15.83 -18.27 11.42
CA CYS A 567 15.06 -18.24 12.67
C CYS A 567 15.88 -18.77 13.84
N GLU A 568 16.65 -19.85 13.67
CA GLU A 568 17.51 -20.38 14.73
C GLU A 568 18.64 -19.41 15.10
N VAL A 569 19.25 -18.74 14.12
CA VAL A 569 20.21 -17.65 14.37
C VAL A 569 19.58 -16.54 15.23
N LEU A 570 18.34 -16.14 14.93
CA LEU A 570 17.63 -15.12 15.70
C LEU A 570 17.28 -15.59 17.12
N LYS A 571 16.86 -16.85 17.30
CA LYS A 571 16.63 -17.45 18.63
C LYS A 571 17.90 -17.47 19.47
N VAL A 572 19.04 -17.83 18.88
CA VAL A 572 20.34 -17.78 19.56
C VAL A 572 20.66 -16.34 19.95
N ALA A 573 20.54 -15.39 19.03
CA ALA A 573 20.80 -13.98 19.32
C ALA A 573 19.88 -13.45 20.43
N ALA A 574 18.59 -13.78 20.42
CA ALA A 574 17.63 -13.39 21.45
C ALA A 574 17.98 -13.97 22.82
N ARG A 575 18.36 -15.25 22.89
CA ARG A 575 18.79 -15.91 24.14
C ARG A 575 20.03 -15.26 24.75
N GLU A 576 20.97 -14.87 23.90
CA GLU A 576 22.23 -14.25 24.33
C GLU A 576 22.15 -12.71 24.45
N GLY A 577 21.00 -12.10 24.10
CA GLY A 577 20.80 -10.66 24.13
C GLY A 577 21.60 -9.88 23.07
N TRP A 578 21.99 -10.53 21.98
CA TRP A 578 22.76 -9.91 20.90
C TRP A 578 21.89 -9.03 20.01
N LYS A 579 22.46 -7.93 19.54
CA LYS A 579 21.81 -7.05 18.55
C LYS A 579 22.13 -7.51 17.15
N VAL A 580 21.10 -7.50 16.32
CA VAL A 580 21.12 -8.06 14.97
C VAL A 580 20.93 -6.97 13.93
N VAL A 581 21.69 -7.04 12.84
CA VAL A 581 21.53 -6.19 11.67
C VAL A 581 21.17 -7.07 10.47
N PRO A 582 19.91 -7.06 10.01
CA PRO A 582 19.51 -7.70 8.77
C PRO A 582 20.24 -7.10 7.57
N ALA A 583 20.71 -7.96 6.66
CA ALA A 583 21.40 -7.54 5.46
C ALA A 583 21.01 -8.42 4.26
N GLY A 584 20.78 -7.78 3.11
CA GLY A 584 20.85 -8.46 1.82
C GLY A 584 22.30 -8.58 1.36
N ALA A 585 22.62 -7.97 0.22
CA ALA A 585 24.00 -7.84 -0.27
C ALA A 585 24.91 -6.90 0.58
N GLY A 586 24.39 -6.27 1.64
CA GLY A 586 25.16 -5.37 2.52
C GLY A 586 25.33 -3.92 2.03
N VAL A 587 24.76 -3.56 0.87
CA VAL A 587 24.91 -2.25 0.21
C VAL A 587 24.46 -1.05 1.07
N TRP A 588 23.50 -1.27 1.96
CA TRP A 588 22.82 -0.22 2.74
C TRP A 588 23.09 -0.29 4.25
N LEU A 589 24.13 -1.03 4.66
CA LEU A 589 24.48 -1.14 6.08
C LEU A 589 24.82 0.21 6.69
N ASP A 590 25.51 1.08 5.95
CA ASP A 590 25.90 2.43 6.37
C ASP A 590 24.80 3.50 6.21
N ALA A 591 23.59 3.09 5.81
CA ALA A 591 22.50 4.02 5.53
C ALA A 591 21.87 4.61 6.80
N GLY A 592 21.78 5.94 6.85
CA GLY A 592 21.13 6.66 7.93
C GLY A 592 22.00 6.84 9.17
N ASN A 593 21.35 6.87 10.33
CA ASN A 593 22.04 7.02 11.62
C ASN A 593 22.86 5.75 11.96
N PRO A 594 24.01 5.88 12.65
CA PRO A 594 24.86 4.74 12.99
C PRO A 594 24.13 3.71 13.85
N VAL A 595 24.28 2.43 13.51
CA VAL A 595 23.71 1.33 14.31
C VAL A 595 24.50 1.16 15.61
N ARG A 596 23.80 1.07 16.75
CA ARG A 596 24.41 1.01 18.08
C ARG A 596 24.55 -0.42 18.58
N GLY A 597 25.77 -0.93 18.63
CA GLY A 597 26.04 -2.25 19.23
C GLY A 597 25.50 -3.42 18.41
N GLY A 598 25.24 -3.26 17.11
CA GLY A 598 24.96 -4.35 16.18
C GLY A 598 26.18 -5.27 16.05
N ARG A 599 26.16 -6.43 16.72
CA ARG A 599 27.29 -7.37 16.77
C ARG A 599 27.13 -8.54 15.82
N VAL A 600 25.91 -8.83 15.37
CA VAL A 600 25.61 -9.93 14.45
C VAL A 600 24.91 -9.38 13.20
N VAL A 601 25.51 -9.58 12.03
CA VAL A 601 24.93 -9.23 10.72
C VAL A 601 24.40 -10.50 10.07
N VAL A 602 23.09 -10.57 9.84
CA VAL A 602 22.46 -11.75 9.21
C VAL A 602 22.26 -11.46 7.72
N LYS A 603 23.05 -12.12 6.87
CA LYS A 603 23.00 -11.96 5.41
C LYS A 603 22.08 -12.99 4.75
N THR A 604 21.05 -12.52 4.06
CA THR A 604 20.11 -13.39 3.34
C THR A 604 20.62 -13.85 1.97
N SER A 605 21.86 -13.53 1.59
CA SER A 605 22.39 -13.75 0.23
C SER A 605 22.48 -15.21 -0.23
N ARG A 606 22.27 -16.19 0.67
CA ARG A 606 22.16 -17.62 0.31
C ARG A 606 20.71 -18.11 0.15
N MET A 607 19.74 -17.24 0.43
CA MET A 607 18.31 -17.51 0.27
C MET A 607 17.84 -16.94 -1.07
N GLU A 608 18.15 -17.63 -2.17
CA GLU A 608 18.03 -17.12 -3.53
C GLU A 608 17.03 -17.87 -4.40
N ARG A 609 16.15 -18.69 -3.81
CA ARG A 609 15.21 -19.50 -4.59
C ARG A 609 13.99 -18.70 -5.06
N VAL A 610 13.56 -18.94 -6.30
CA VAL A 610 12.20 -18.63 -6.76
C VAL A 610 11.26 -19.72 -6.23
N VAL A 611 10.38 -19.33 -5.30
CA VAL A 611 9.47 -20.26 -4.60
C VAL A 611 8.29 -20.64 -5.51
N THR A 612 7.66 -19.65 -6.15
CA THR A 612 6.60 -19.85 -7.13
C THR A 612 6.61 -18.75 -8.19
N HIS A 613 6.20 -19.07 -9.42
CA HIS A 613 5.91 -18.09 -10.47
C HIS A 613 4.64 -18.54 -11.19
N GLU A 614 3.60 -17.69 -11.15
CA GLU A 614 2.30 -17.93 -11.77
C GLU A 614 2.08 -16.91 -12.89
N PRO A 615 2.47 -17.22 -14.15
CA PRO A 615 2.42 -16.26 -15.24
C PRO A 615 1.02 -15.69 -15.53
N ALA A 616 -0.02 -16.53 -15.48
CA ALA A 616 -1.41 -16.09 -15.70
C ALA A 616 -1.89 -15.08 -14.64
N ASP A 617 -1.32 -15.17 -13.45
CA ASP A 617 -1.66 -14.32 -12.31
C ASP A 617 -0.71 -13.11 -12.18
N LEU A 618 0.33 -13.01 -13.01
CA LEU A 618 1.36 -11.97 -12.92
C LEU A 618 1.90 -11.87 -11.49
N VAL A 619 2.14 -13.00 -10.84
CA VAL A 619 2.60 -13.06 -9.44
C VAL A 619 3.74 -14.05 -9.32
N ALA A 620 4.74 -13.69 -8.51
CA ALA A 620 5.81 -14.60 -8.14
C ALA A 620 6.21 -14.41 -6.67
N THR A 621 6.57 -15.51 -6.01
CA THR A 621 7.10 -15.54 -4.64
C THR A 621 8.55 -16.00 -4.67
N VAL A 622 9.41 -15.32 -3.92
CA VAL A 622 10.86 -15.51 -3.96
C VAL A 622 11.48 -15.30 -2.59
N GLU A 623 12.63 -15.91 -2.36
CA GLU A 623 13.43 -15.67 -1.16
C GLU A 623 14.14 -14.31 -1.22
N ALA A 624 14.34 -13.69 -0.06
CA ALA A 624 14.79 -12.31 0.08
C ALA A 624 16.23 -12.04 -0.42
N GLY A 625 17.05 -13.08 -0.59
CA GLY A 625 18.42 -13.00 -1.06
C GLY A 625 18.57 -12.91 -2.57
N LEU A 626 17.57 -13.34 -3.35
CA LEU A 626 17.63 -13.31 -4.81
C LEU A 626 17.82 -11.87 -5.31
N THR A 627 18.71 -11.67 -6.27
CA THR A 627 18.93 -10.34 -6.85
C THR A 627 17.80 -9.96 -7.80
N LEU A 628 17.54 -8.65 -7.91
CA LEU A 628 16.53 -8.15 -8.86
C LEU A 628 16.83 -8.56 -10.30
N ALA A 629 18.11 -8.57 -10.69
CA ALA A 629 18.52 -8.97 -12.04
C ALA A 629 18.26 -10.46 -12.31
N ASP A 630 18.57 -11.31 -11.35
CA ASP A 630 18.34 -12.75 -11.47
C ASP A 630 16.84 -13.08 -11.49
N PHE A 631 16.06 -12.38 -10.65
CA PHE A 631 14.62 -12.49 -10.65
C PHE A 631 14.00 -12.08 -11.99
N ASN A 632 14.35 -10.91 -12.52
CA ASN A 632 13.85 -10.42 -13.81
C ASN A 632 14.28 -11.31 -14.99
N ARG A 633 15.43 -11.99 -14.89
CA ARG A 633 15.84 -12.99 -15.88
C ARG A 633 14.97 -14.24 -15.82
N GLU A 634 14.58 -14.70 -14.63
CA GLU A 634 13.72 -15.87 -14.46
C GLU A 634 12.29 -15.58 -14.96
N VAL A 635 11.63 -14.55 -14.44
CA VAL A 635 10.26 -14.22 -14.85
C VAL A 635 10.18 -13.71 -16.29
N GLY A 636 11.29 -13.19 -16.82
CA GLY A 636 11.44 -12.77 -18.21
C GLY A 636 11.20 -13.88 -19.23
N ARG A 637 11.36 -15.15 -18.86
CA ARG A 637 11.02 -16.31 -19.72
C ARG A 637 9.54 -16.37 -20.08
N ALA A 638 8.67 -15.79 -19.24
CA ALA A 638 7.25 -15.67 -19.49
C ALA A 638 6.85 -14.29 -20.06
N GLY A 639 7.81 -13.48 -20.52
CA GLY A 639 7.53 -12.12 -21.01
C GLY A 639 7.13 -11.14 -19.91
N GLN A 640 7.58 -11.38 -18.67
CA GLN A 640 7.21 -10.59 -17.49
C GLN A 640 8.43 -9.99 -16.82
N TRP A 641 8.21 -9.00 -15.97
CA TRP A 641 9.26 -8.37 -15.18
C TRP A 641 8.68 -7.63 -13.97
N LEU A 642 9.57 -7.32 -13.02
CA LEU A 642 9.36 -6.38 -11.95
C LEU A 642 10.03 -5.05 -12.36
N PRO A 643 9.24 -4.02 -12.74
CA PRO A 643 9.75 -2.75 -13.28
C PRO A 643 10.23 -1.82 -12.16
N LEU A 644 11.20 -2.30 -11.38
CA LEU A 644 11.89 -1.54 -10.35
C LEU A 644 13.34 -1.31 -10.78
N ASP A 645 13.89 -0.18 -10.38
CA ASP A 645 15.28 0.22 -10.65
C ASP A 645 15.94 0.83 -9.39
N PRO A 646 15.92 0.10 -8.26
CA PRO A 646 16.37 0.63 -6.99
C PRO A 646 17.85 1.01 -7.03
N PRO A 647 18.28 1.93 -6.16
CA PRO A 647 19.68 2.30 -6.10
C PRO A 647 20.52 1.11 -5.62
N GLY A 648 21.69 0.95 -6.21
CA GLY A 648 22.51 -0.26 -6.11
C GLY A 648 22.39 -1.19 -7.33
N GLY A 649 21.37 -0.95 -8.16
CA GLY A 649 21.19 -1.59 -9.47
C GLY A 649 21.01 -3.11 -9.39
N ALA A 650 21.55 -3.82 -10.38
CA ALA A 650 21.36 -5.26 -10.60
C ALA A 650 21.75 -6.15 -9.38
N ARG A 651 22.66 -5.69 -8.51
CA ARG A 651 23.15 -6.45 -7.35
C ARG A 651 22.27 -6.30 -6.10
N ALA A 652 21.23 -5.46 -6.15
CA ALA A 652 20.31 -5.33 -5.03
C ALA A 652 19.49 -6.61 -4.86
N THR A 653 19.51 -7.18 -3.65
CA THR A 653 18.64 -8.32 -3.31
C THR A 653 17.22 -7.83 -3.09
N LEU A 654 16.22 -8.62 -3.45
CA LEU A 654 14.80 -8.24 -3.34
C LEU A 654 14.40 -7.88 -1.90
N GLY A 655 14.98 -8.57 -0.91
CA GLY A 655 14.86 -8.20 0.52
C GLY A 655 15.40 -6.81 0.82
N GLY A 656 16.56 -6.43 0.26
CA GLY A 656 17.12 -5.09 0.38
C GLY A 656 16.29 -4.03 -0.33
N VAL A 657 15.75 -4.35 -1.52
CA VAL A 657 14.83 -3.48 -2.27
C VAL A 657 13.57 -3.17 -1.46
N ALA A 658 12.94 -4.20 -0.90
CA ALA A 658 11.76 -4.02 -0.03
C ALA A 658 12.13 -3.27 1.26
N ALA A 659 13.16 -3.71 1.99
CA ALA A 659 13.54 -3.12 3.28
C ALA A 659 13.93 -1.64 3.17
N THR A 660 14.54 -1.21 2.06
CA THR A 660 14.86 0.21 1.84
C THR A 660 13.66 1.00 1.29
N GLY A 661 12.80 0.35 0.50
CA GLY A 661 11.62 0.96 -0.12
C GLY A 661 11.95 2.04 -1.16
N LEU A 662 13.21 2.14 -1.58
CA LEU A 662 13.69 3.22 -2.46
C LEU A 662 13.33 2.95 -3.92
N GLY A 663 12.79 3.95 -4.61
CA GLY A 663 12.60 3.93 -6.05
C GLY A 663 13.82 4.49 -6.81
N GLY A 664 13.96 4.08 -8.07
CA GLY A 664 14.80 4.75 -9.05
C GLY A 664 13.96 5.56 -10.05
N ALA A 665 14.53 5.86 -11.21
CA ALA A 665 13.93 6.71 -12.23
C ALA A 665 12.59 6.21 -12.75
N GLN A 666 12.42 4.89 -12.82
CA GLN A 666 11.19 4.25 -13.27
C GLN A 666 10.03 4.38 -12.26
N ALA A 667 10.30 4.85 -11.05
CA ALA A 667 9.24 5.14 -10.08
C ALA A 667 8.23 6.18 -10.57
N HIS A 668 8.60 7.03 -11.53
CA HIS A 668 7.68 7.97 -12.16
C HIS A 668 6.53 7.28 -12.90
N GLY A 669 6.83 6.31 -13.76
CA GLY A 669 5.82 5.60 -14.56
C GLY A 669 5.25 4.35 -13.88
N TYR A 670 6.03 3.69 -13.03
CA TYR A 670 5.68 2.38 -12.46
C TYR A 670 5.44 2.39 -10.94
N GLY A 671 5.94 3.39 -10.22
CA GLY A 671 5.87 3.46 -8.76
C GLY A 671 7.06 2.81 -8.05
N THR A 672 7.05 2.82 -6.71
CA THR A 672 8.17 2.35 -5.87
C THR A 672 7.94 0.91 -5.39
N PRO A 673 8.93 0.25 -4.74
CA PRO A 673 8.77 -1.13 -4.26
C PRO A 673 7.49 -1.37 -3.43
N ARG A 674 7.01 -0.37 -2.68
CA ARG A 674 5.78 -0.46 -1.89
C ARG A 674 4.57 -0.86 -2.71
N SER A 675 4.49 -0.46 -3.99
CA SER A 675 3.32 -0.72 -4.84
C SER A 675 3.34 -2.13 -5.42
N TYR A 676 4.46 -2.85 -5.35
CA TYR A 676 4.65 -4.16 -5.97
C TYR A 676 4.62 -5.34 -5.00
N VAL A 677 4.94 -5.11 -3.73
CA VAL A 677 4.89 -6.16 -2.70
C VAL A 677 3.44 -6.48 -2.34
N LEU A 678 3.01 -7.71 -2.59
CA LEU A 678 1.68 -8.21 -2.22
C LEU A 678 1.68 -8.96 -0.89
N GLY A 679 2.80 -9.63 -0.58
CA GLY A 679 2.94 -10.46 0.60
C GLY A 679 4.40 -10.65 1.01
N MET A 680 4.63 -11.04 2.27
CA MET A 680 5.95 -11.39 2.76
C MET A 680 5.89 -12.33 3.95
N ARG A 681 6.99 -13.06 4.17
CA ARG A 681 7.29 -13.76 5.42
C ARG A 681 8.44 -13.06 6.12
N VAL A 682 8.28 -12.78 7.41
CA VAL A 682 9.26 -12.05 8.21
C VAL A 682 9.54 -12.80 9.50
N ALA A 683 10.81 -12.98 9.84
CA ALA A 683 11.20 -13.44 11.16
C ALA A 683 11.31 -12.25 12.13
N LEU A 684 10.63 -12.35 13.27
CA LEU A 684 10.71 -11.42 14.39
C LEU A 684 11.94 -11.69 15.25
N ALA A 685 12.19 -10.82 16.24
CA ALA A 685 13.42 -10.84 17.02
C ALA A 685 13.60 -12.12 17.84
N ASP A 686 12.49 -12.79 18.18
CA ASP A 686 12.45 -14.07 18.90
C ASP A 686 12.48 -15.30 17.98
N GLY A 687 12.61 -15.10 16.66
CA GLY A 687 12.62 -16.15 15.65
C GLY A 687 11.25 -16.70 15.28
N ARG A 688 10.13 -16.14 15.77
CA ARG A 688 8.80 -16.44 15.22
C ARG A 688 8.67 -15.86 13.83
N VAL A 689 7.91 -16.54 12.97
CA VAL A 689 7.68 -16.10 11.58
C VAL A 689 6.25 -15.62 11.45
N ILE A 690 6.08 -14.40 10.96
CA ILE A 690 4.77 -13.84 10.62
C ILE A 690 4.60 -13.77 9.11
N ARG A 691 3.34 -13.80 8.68
CA ARG A 691 2.91 -13.50 7.32
C ARG A 691 2.24 -12.12 7.29
N ALA A 692 2.62 -11.33 6.30
CA ALA A 692 1.95 -10.09 5.96
C ALA A 692 1.43 -10.18 4.52
N GLY A 693 0.23 -9.65 4.27
CA GLY A 693 -0.40 -9.64 2.95
C GLY A 693 -0.73 -11.03 2.39
N GLY A 694 -0.75 -11.16 1.06
CA GLY A 694 -1.18 -12.36 0.36
C GLY A 694 -0.59 -12.49 -1.05
N ARG A 695 -1.15 -13.41 -1.85
CA ARG A 695 -0.70 -13.68 -3.24
C ARG A 695 -1.56 -13.06 -4.32
N VAL A 696 -2.63 -12.37 -3.94
CA VAL A 696 -3.58 -11.73 -4.84
C VAL A 696 -3.38 -10.22 -4.86
N VAL A 697 -3.71 -9.56 -5.97
CA VAL A 697 -3.43 -8.13 -6.20
C VAL A 697 -4.30 -7.24 -5.30
N LYS A 698 -5.61 -7.49 -5.28
CA LYS A 698 -6.53 -6.85 -4.33
C LYS A 698 -6.56 -7.66 -3.04
N ASN A 699 -6.21 -7.03 -1.93
CA ASN A 699 -6.27 -7.64 -0.61
C ASN A 699 -6.40 -6.56 0.46
N VAL A 700 -7.50 -6.60 1.23
CA VAL A 700 -7.71 -5.72 2.39
C VAL A 700 -7.95 -6.53 3.67
N ALA A 701 -7.51 -7.80 3.69
CA ALA A 701 -7.62 -8.65 4.87
C ALA A 701 -6.56 -8.29 5.92
N GLY A 702 -7.00 -7.84 7.09
CA GLY A 702 -6.10 -7.43 8.17
C GLY A 702 -5.42 -6.09 7.91
N TYR A 703 -4.37 -5.78 8.66
CA TYR A 703 -3.55 -4.59 8.41
C TYR A 703 -2.47 -4.87 7.37
N ASP A 704 -2.19 -3.89 6.50
CA ASP A 704 -1.15 -3.98 5.49
C ASP A 704 0.25 -3.82 6.11
N LEU A 705 0.69 -4.88 6.80
CA LEU A 705 2.03 -4.94 7.39
C LEU A 705 3.13 -4.96 6.31
N CYS A 706 2.82 -5.31 5.06
CA CYS A 706 3.80 -5.24 3.98
C CYS A 706 4.32 -3.82 3.81
N LYS A 707 3.42 -2.81 3.85
CA LYS A 707 3.82 -1.39 3.81
C LYS A 707 4.73 -1.04 4.97
N LEU A 708 4.41 -1.52 6.18
CA LEU A 708 5.19 -1.21 7.37
C LEU A 708 6.64 -1.73 7.29
N PHE A 709 6.83 -2.95 6.76
CA PHE A 709 8.17 -3.52 6.58
C PHE A 709 8.93 -2.91 5.39
N VAL A 710 8.23 -2.39 4.39
CA VAL A 710 8.86 -1.62 3.31
C VAL A 710 9.38 -0.29 3.85
N GLY A 711 10.65 0.01 3.60
CA GLY A 711 11.32 1.18 4.18
C GLY A 711 11.77 1.00 5.65
N SER A 712 11.52 -0.16 6.26
CA SER A 712 11.92 -0.43 7.66
C SER A 712 13.42 -0.59 7.88
N HIS A 713 14.23 -0.70 6.83
CA HIS A 713 15.67 -0.91 6.88
C HIS A 713 16.10 -2.02 7.85
N GLY A 714 15.29 -3.09 7.96
CA GLY A 714 15.55 -4.22 8.84
C GLY A 714 15.47 -3.90 10.33
N THR A 715 14.74 -2.86 10.74
CA THR A 715 14.56 -2.49 12.17
C THR A 715 13.36 -3.16 12.84
N LEU A 716 12.47 -3.78 12.06
CA LEU A 716 11.25 -4.44 12.54
C LEU A 716 11.30 -5.97 12.43
N GLY A 717 12.23 -6.51 11.64
CA GLY A 717 12.30 -7.94 11.35
C GLY A 717 13.26 -8.26 10.21
N LEU A 718 13.54 -9.55 10.04
CA LEU A 718 14.30 -10.10 8.92
C LEU A 718 13.34 -10.62 7.85
N ILE A 719 13.31 -9.98 6.67
CA ILE A 719 12.50 -10.44 5.53
C ILE A 719 13.10 -11.75 5.00
N LEU A 720 12.29 -12.81 4.94
CA LEU A 720 12.68 -14.14 4.49
C LEU A 720 12.25 -14.41 3.05
N GLU A 721 10.99 -14.06 2.73
CA GLU A 721 10.35 -14.29 1.44
C GLU A 721 9.45 -13.10 1.08
N LEU A 722 9.30 -12.83 -0.21
CA LEU A 722 8.49 -11.76 -0.78
C LEU A 722 7.61 -12.30 -1.91
N THR A 723 6.36 -11.86 -1.97
CA THR A 723 5.46 -12.07 -3.10
C THR A 723 5.26 -10.74 -3.81
N PHE A 724 5.51 -10.72 -5.11
CA PHE A 724 5.38 -9.53 -5.96
C PHE A 724 4.26 -9.70 -6.97
N LYS A 725 3.56 -8.60 -7.26
CA LYS A 725 2.85 -8.43 -8.54
C LYS A 725 3.87 -8.08 -9.62
N LEU A 726 3.67 -8.60 -10.83
CA LEU A 726 4.53 -8.41 -11.99
C LEU A 726 3.81 -7.55 -13.04
N ARG A 727 4.57 -7.07 -14.02
CA ARG A 727 4.02 -6.46 -15.23
C ARG A 727 4.44 -7.28 -16.45
N PRO A 728 3.66 -7.26 -17.53
CA PRO A 728 4.15 -7.65 -18.84
C PRO A 728 5.35 -6.79 -19.25
N ARG A 729 6.34 -7.40 -19.90
CA ARG A 729 7.48 -6.67 -20.44
C ARG A 729 7.04 -5.90 -21.70
N PRO A 730 7.27 -4.58 -21.78
CA PRO A 730 6.93 -3.82 -22.97
C PRO A 730 7.72 -4.35 -24.18
N PRO A 731 7.10 -4.48 -25.36
CA PRO A 731 7.80 -4.94 -26.56
C PRO A 731 8.81 -3.92 -27.08
N ARG A 732 8.58 -2.62 -26.82
CA ARG A 732 9.47 -1.53 -27.22
C ARG A 732 9.71 -0.58 -26.06
N GLU A 733 10.97 -0.16 -25.94
CA GLU A 733 11.43 0.94 -25.11
C GLU A 733 12.30 1.87 -25.97
N ALA A 734 12.26 3.17 -25.69
CA ALA A 734 13.13 4.15 -26.31
C ALA A 734 13.36 5.33 -25.39
N THR A 735 14.57 5.90 -25.42
CA THR A 735 14.91 7.08 -24.61
C THR A 735 15.25 8.26 -25.49
N LEU A 736 14.58 9.39 -25.27
CA LEU A 736 14.96 10.69 -25.81
C LEU A 736 16.01 11.33 -24.89
N ALA A 737 17.13 11.78 -25.46
CA ALA A 737 18.14 12.55 -24.77
C ALA A 737 18.23 13.96 -25.37
N ALA A 738 18.36 14.98 -24.52
CA ALA A 738 18.60 16.36 -24.96
C ALA A 738 19.51 17.09 -23.98
N THR A 739 20.26 18.07 -24.48
CA THR A 739 21.39 18.68 -23.76
C THR A 739 21.27 20.19 -23.70
N SER A 740 21.72 20.80 -22.59
CA SER A 740 21.80 22.26 -22.47
C SER A 740 22.84 22.66 -21.42
N ALA A 741 23.55 23.75 -21.65
CA ALA A 741 24.37 24.40 -20.62
C ALA A 741 23.51 25.23 -19.62
N ASP A 742 22.25 25.50 -19.97
CA ASP A 742 21.31 26.31 -19.21
C ASP A 742 20.34 25.39 -18.43
N LEU A 743 20.68 25.11 -17.17
CA LEU A 743 19.92 24.21 -16.29
C LEU A 743 18.45 24.65 -16.08
N PRO A 744 18.14 25.95 -15.84
CA PRO A 744 16.76 26.42 -15.81
C PRO A 744 15.96 26.05 -17.06
N ARG A 745 16.49 26.30 -18.27
CA ARG A 745 15.82 25.96 -19.53
C ARG A 745 15.62 24.45 -19.71
N LEU A 746 16.61 23.65 -19.32
CA LEU A 746 16.49 22.20 -19.38
C LEU A 746 15.43 21.68 -18.39
N THR A 747 15.32 22.30 -17.21
CA THR A 747 14.29 21.97 -16.21
C THR A 747 12.89 22.33 -16.71
N GLU A 748 12.74 23.45 -17.42
CA GLU A 748 11.49 23.83 -18.09
C GLU A 748 11.07 22.79 -19.14
N ALA A 749 12.01 22.33 -19.99
CA ALA A 749 11.73 21.29 -20.98
C ALA A 749 11.34 19.95 -20.33
N ALA A 750 12.04 19.52 -19.28
CA ALA A 750 11.69 18.31 -18.53
C ALA A 750 10.29 18.41 -17.91
N ARG A 751 9.95 19.58 -17.37
CA ARG A 751 8.62 19.86 -16.80
C ARG A 751 7.53 19.88 -17.87
N ALA A 752 7.80 20.39 -19.07
CA ALA A 752 6.87 20.34 -20.19
C ALA A 752 6.56 18.89 -20.61
N LEU A 753 7.58 18.03 -20.66
CA LEU A 753 7.39 16.59 -20.91
C LEU A 753 6.49 15.95 -19.86
N VAL A 754 6.76 16.20 -18.57
CA VAL A 754 5.95 15.66 -17.47
C VAL A 754 4.51 16.18 -17.53
N ALA A 755 4.32 17.47 -17.84
CA ALA A 755 3.00 18.11 -17.88
C ALA A 755 2.16 17.75 -19.11
N SER A 756 2.78 17.20 -20.16
CA SER A 756 2.11 16.78 -21.38
C SER A 756 1.16 15.58 -21.17
N GLN A 757 0.39 15.24 -22.20
CA GLN A 757 -0.39 13.99 -22.26
C GLN A 757 0.43 12.79 -22.78
N LEU A 758 1.74 12.84 -22.61
CA LEU A 758 2.62 11.69 -22.80
C LEU A 758 2.71 10.89 -21.50
N PHE A 759 3.10 9.62 -21.61
CA PHE A 759 3.24 8.69 -20.48
C PHE A 759 4.68 8.17 -20.40
N PRO A 760 5.66 9.05 -20.08
CA PRO A 760 7.04 8.61 -19.91
C PRO A 760 7.14 7.66 -18.71
N ALA A 761 7.91 6.57 -18.89
CA ALA A 761 8.27 5.67 -17.80
C ALA A 761 9.23 6.34 -16.81
N ALA A 762 10.09 7.25 -17.29
CA ALA A 762 11.04 8.03 -16.51
C ALA A 762 11.34 9.37 -17.18
N VAL A 763 11.58 10.42 -16.38
CA VAL A 763 12.10 11.72 -16.85
C VAL A 763 13.18 12.19 -15.86
N GLU A 764 14.45 12.09 -16.25
CA GLU A 764 15.59 12.45 -15.39
C GLU A 764 16.36 13.64 -15.95
N ILE A 765 16.85 14.50 -15.06
CA ILE A 765 17.85 15.53 -15.34
C ILE A 765 19.16 15.08 -14.71
N VAL A 766 20.24 15.17 -15.48
CA VAL A 766 21.55 14.64 -15.10
C VAL A 766 22.60 15.76 -15.14
N SER A 767 23.39 15.86 -14.06
CA SER A 767 24.54 16.78 -13.98
C SER A 767 25.61 16.48 -15.04
N PRO A 768 26.46 17.45 -15.44
CA PRO A 768 27.55 17.22 -16.38
C PRO A 768 28.50 16.10 -15.94
N ARG A 769 28.85 16.06 -14.65
CA ARG A 769 29.72 15.01 -14.10
C ARG A 769 29.09 13.63 -14.18
N MET A 770 27.80 13.52 -13.89
CA MET A 770 27.09 12.25 -14.01
C MET A 770 26.91 11.86 -15.49
N ALA A 771 26.64 12.82 -16.38
CA ALA A 771 26.53 12.57 -17.81
C ALA A 771 27.84 12.01 -18.38
N GLY A 772 28.99 12.59 -18.03
CA GLY A 772 30.30 12.05 -18.39
C GLY A 772 30.53 10.65 -17.81
N ALA A 773 30.11 10.39 -16.58
CA ALA A 773 30.21 9.10 -15.92
C ALA A 773 29.26 8.01 -16.48
N LEU A 774 28.33 8.39 -17.35
CA LEU A 774 27.39 7.51 -18.07
C LEU A 774 27.66 7.50 -19.58
N SER A 775 28.70 8.18 -20.05
CA SER A 775 29.02 8.34 -21.47
C SER A 775 27.86 8.94 -22.29
N LEU A 776 27.07 9.83 -21.68
CA LEU A 776 25.95 10.48 -22.36
C LEU A 776 26.42 11.57 -23.34
N PRO A 777 25.68 11.78 -24.43
CA PRO A 777 25.86 12.94 -25.31
C PRO A 777 25.68 14.22 -24.46
N SER A 778 26.74 14.99 -24.25
CA SER A 778 26.68 16.21 -23.41
C SER A 778 27.34 17.43 -24.06
N GLY A 779 27.87 17.29 -25.27
CA GLY A 779 28.46 18.40 -26.04
C GLY A 779 29.65 19.09 -25.35
N GLY A 780 30.35 18.41 -24.41
CA GLY A 780 31.51 18.97 -23.72
C GLY A 780 31.23 19.61 -22.35
N GLY A 781 30.16 19.20 -21.65
CA GLY A 781 29.93 19.58 -20.23
C GLY A 781 28.55 20.17 -19.91
N GLY A 782 27.54 19.98 -20.75
CA GLY A 782 26.17 20.39 -20.48
C GLY A 782 25.39 19.42 -19.57
N PHE A 783 24.27 19.90 -19.04
CA PHE A 783 23.26 19.06 -18.38
C PHE A 783 22.48 18.26 -19.43
N VAL A 784 21.96 17.09 -19.05
CA VAL A 784 21.20 16.20 -19.95
C VAL A 784 19.83 15.91 -19.36
N VAL A 785 18.77 16.01 -20.16
CA VAL A 785 17.45 15.46 -19.84
C VAL A 785 17.24 14.15 -20.59
N LEU A 786 16.75 13.14 -19.89
CA LEU A 786 16.42 11.82 -20.41
C LEU A 786 14.93 11.57 -20.21
N ALA A 787 14.23 11.15 -21.27
CA ALA A 787 12.82 10.75 -21.19
C ALA A 787 12.62 9.37 -21.81
N ARG A 788 12.28 8.38 -20.99
CA ARG A 788 12.06 6.99 -21.44
C ARG A 788 10.58 6.75 -21.70
N PHE A 789 10.27 6.11 -22.82
CA PHE A 789 8.93 5.64 -23.16
C PHE A 789 8.94 4.12 -23.34
N ALA A 790 7.85 3.47 -22.92
CA ALA A 790 7.69 2.03 -23.00
C ALA A 790 6.25 1.70 -23.42
N GLY A 791 6.08 0.72 -24.31
CA GLY A 791 4.76 0.34 -24.84
C GLY A 791 4.85 -0.44 -26.15
N THR A 792 3.78 -0.39 -26.94
CA THR A 792 3.77 -0.91 -28.33
C THR A 792 4.62 -0.03 -29.25
N ASP A 793 5.03 -0.57 -30.40
CA ASP A 793 5.86 0.16 -31.37
C ASP A 793 5.23 1.49 -31.79
N GLY A 794 3.94 1.48 -32.16
CA GLY A 794 3.20 2.68 -32.55
C GLY A 794 3.11 3.71 -31.42
N THR A 795 2.86 3.24 -30.19
CA THR A 795 2.76 4.10 -29.00
C THR A 795 4.10 4.75 -28.66
N VAL A 796 5.20 3.99 -28.68
CA VAL A 796 6.54 4.53 -28.39
C VAL A 796 6.99 5.50 -29.48
N ALA A 797 6.80 5.15 -30.76
CA ALA A 797 7.15 6.02 -31.88
C ALA A 797 6.43 7.37 -31.81
N TYR A 798 5.11 7.36 -31.56
CA TYR A 798 4.32 8.58 -31.40
C TYR A 798 4.82 9.44 -30.23
N GLN A 799 5.04 8.83 -29.07
CA GLN A 799 5.45 9.57 -27.87
C GLN A 799 6.85 10.18 -28.02
N VAL A 800 7.80 9.44 -28.60
CA VAL A 800 9.15 9.94 -28.86
C VAL A 800 9.13 11.10 -29.86
N ALA A 801 8.34 10.99 -30.94
CA ALA A 801 8.20 12.07 -31.92
C ALA A 801 7.64 13.34 -31.27
N ARG A 802 6.57 13.22 -30.48
CA ARG A 802 5.96 14.37 -29.81
C ARG A 802 6.86 14.95 -28.70
N ALA A 803 7.55 14.11 -27.95
CA ALA A 803 8.52 14.54 -26.95
C ALA A 803 9.67 15.34 -27.59
N ARG A 804 10.16 14.91 -28.76
CA ARG A 804 11.20 15.61 -29.51
C ARG A 804 10.74 17.00 -29.97
N GLU A 805 9.50 17.14 -30.42
CA GLU A 805 8.92 18.44 -30.77
C GLU A 805 8.85 19.36 -29.56
N LEU A 806 8.27 18.89 -28.45
CA LEU A 806 8.13 19.65 -27.21
C LEU A 806 9.48 20.16 -26.69
N VAL A 807 10.51 19.31 -26.69
CA VAL A 807 11.84 19.69 -26.21
C VAL A 807 12.51 20.74 -27.11
N ARG A 808 12.27 20.69 -28.42
CA ARG A 808 12.84 21.65 -29.40
C ARG A 808 12.20 23.03 -29.34
N GLU A 809 11.00 23.17 -28.77
CA GLU A 809 10.36 24.46 -28.56
C GLU A 809 11.09 25.33 -27.51
N HIS A 810 11.94 24.73 -26.67
CA HIS A 810 12.72 25.45 -25.66
C HIS A 810 14.08 25.93 -26.21
N GLU A 811 14.28 27.25 -26.27
CA GLU A 811 15.55 27.86 -26.68
C GLU A 811 16.74 27.34 -25.86
N LYS A 812 17.90 27.19 -26.52
CA LYS A 812 19.17 26.69 -25.95
C LYS A 812 19.21 25.21 -25.58
N VAL A 813 18.12 24.46 -25.77
CA VAL A 813 18.19 23.00 -25.75
C VAL A 813 18.72 22.51 -27.11
N THR A 814 19.78 21.71 -27.07
CA THR A 814 20.54 21.23 -28.23
C THR A 814 20.78 19.73 -28.14
N GLY A 815 21.31 19.10 -29.21
CA GLY A 815 21.70 17.68 -29.17
C GLY A 815 20.53 16.74 -28.86
N VAL A 816 19.36 16.98 -29.47
CA VAL A 816 18.17 16.14 -29.27
C VAL A 816 18.28 14.87 -30.11
N GLU A 817 18.54 13.75 -29.45
CA GLU A 817 18.72 12.43 -30.08
C GLU A 817 17.90 11.33 -29.39
N VAL A 818 17.74 10.19 -30.07
CA VAL A 818 17.06 9.02 -29.52
C VAL A 818 18.08 7.92 -29.35
N LEU A 819 18.14 7.36 -28.15
CA LEU A 819 19.01 6.25 -27.79
C LEU A 819 18.26 4.95 -28.05
N ASP A 820 18.74 4.17 -29.02
CA ASP A 820 18.16 2.86 -29.35
C ASP A 820 18.57 1.76 -28.37
N ASP A 821 19.78 1.84 -27.78
CA ASP A 821 20.21 1.02 -26.64
C ASP A 821 20.30 1.89 -25.38
N ASP A 822 19.21 1.94 -24.62
CA ASP A 822 19.10 2.75 -23.40
C ASP A 822 19.44 1.98 -22.11
N GLY A 823 19.60 0.66 -22.19
CA GLY A 823 19.84 -0.21 -21.04
C GLY A 823 21.06 0.16 -20.19
N PRO A 824 22.23 0.43 -20.79
CA PRO A 824 23.42 0.86 -20.05
C PRO A 824 23.24 2.17 -19.29
N VAL A 825 22.48 3.13 -19.85
CA VAL A 825 22.21 4.43 -19.23
C VAL A 825 21.39 4.26 -17.96
N TRP A 826 20.25 3.57 -18.05
CA TRP A 826 19.34 3.37 -16.91
C TRP A 826 19.95 2.47 -15.84
N SER A 827 20.66 1.41 -16.25
CA SER A 827 21.39 0.55 -15.31
C SER A 827 22.54 1.30 -14.62
N GLY A 828 23.24 2.17 -15.36
CA GLY A 828 24.30 3.01 -14.84
C GLY A 828 23.83 4.06 -13.85
N LEU A 829 22.64 4.64 -14.07
CA LEU A 829 21.96 5.54 -13.13
C LEU A 829 21.58 4.81 -11.84
N ALA A 830 20.91 3.65 -11.95
CA ALA A 830 20.53 2.85 -10.77
C ALA A 830 21.76 2.38 -9.96
N ALA A 831 22.87 2.07 -10.63
CA ALA A 831 24.12 1.66 -9.98
C ALA A 831 24.95 2.83 -9.41
N ALA A 832 24.55 4.09 -9.62
CA ALA A 832 25.34 5.26 -9.23
C ALA A 832 25.67 5.31 -7.73
N SER A 833 24.75 4.88 -6.86
CA SER A 833 24.94 4.82 -5.40
C SER A 833 25.90 3.71 -4.93
N ALA A 834 26.20 2.74 -5.79
CA ALA A 834 27.09 1.63 -5.49
C ALA A 834 28.52 1.82 -6.03
N ARG A 835 28.83 2.98 -6.65
CA ARG A 835 30.18 3.26 -7.15
C ARG A 835 31.14 3.51 -5.97
N GLY A 836 32.29 2.85 -5.98
CA GLY A 836 33.34 3.01 -4.96
C GLY A 836 33.94 4.43 -4.95
N GLY A 837 34.46 4.87 -3.80
CA GLY A 837 35.10 6.18 -3.63
C GLY A 837 34.16 7.34 -3.23
N GLN A 838 32.86 7.09 -3.07
CA GLN A 838 31.91 8.07 -2.54
C GLN A 838 31.94 8.08 -1.01
N CYS A 839 32.26 9.25 -0.43
CA CYS A 839 32.29 9.45 1.03
C CYS A 839 31.02 10.13 1.55
N LEU A 840 30.30 10.87 0.70
CA LEU A 840 29.03 11.51 1.03
C LEU A 840 28.01 11.23 -0.08
N ALA A 841 26.89 10.65 0.30
CA ALA A 841 25.74 10.44 -0.57
C ALA A 841 24.47 10.81 0.19
N TRP A 842 23.62 11.60 -0.43
CA TRP A 842 22.36 12.02 0.16
C TRP A 842 21.30 12.17 -0.93
N ARG A 843 20.05 12.07 -0.51
CA ARG A 843 18.89 12.27 -1.38
C ARG A 843 17.96 13.31 -0.79
N ALA A 844 17.27 14.00 -1.68
CA ALA A 844 16.15 14.84 -1.33
C ALA A 844 14.92 14.47 -2.15
N SER A 845 13.76 14.63 -1.54
CA SER A 845 12.48 14.58 -2.22
C SER A 845 11.85 15.96 -2.06
N VAL A 846 11.38 16.55 -3.15
CA VAL A 846 10.67 17.84 -3.16
C VAL A 846 9.44 17.74 -4.04
N LEU A 847 8.58 18.75 -4.04
CA LEU A 847 7.54 18.85 -5.05
C LEU A 847 8.18 18.98 -6.45
N PRO A 848 7.70 18.24 -7.48
CA PRO A 848 8.23 18.34 -8.85
C PRO A 848 8.35 19.79 -9.36
N SER A 849 7.33 20.62 -9.08
CA SER A 849 7.30 22.07 -9.36
C SER A 849 8.47 22.87 -8.79
N ARG A 850 9.05 22.40 -7.68
CA ARG A 850 10.12 23.06 -6.91
C ARG A 850 11.49 22.45 -7.18
N LEU A 851 11.59 21.44 -8.04
CA LEU A 851 12.86 20.78 -8.33
C LEU A 851 13.91 21.75 -8.86
N GLY A 852 13.56 22.64 -9.80
CA GLY A 852 14.49 23.63 -10.34
C GLY A 852 15.09 24.55 -9.27
N ALA A 853 14.29 24.96 -8.28
CA ALA A 853 14.76 25.76 -7.16
C ALA A 853 15.72 24.96 -6.24
N MET A 854 15.42 23.68 -6.00
CA MET A 854 16.31 22.79 -5.24
C MET A 854 17.65 22.57 -5.96
N LEU A 855 17.62 22.36 -7.28
CA LEU A 855 18.82 22.22 -8.10
C LEU A 855 19.66 23.51 -8.14
N GLY A 856 19.01 24.67 -8.22
CA GLY A 856 19.68 25.97 -8.08
C GLY A 856 20.38 26.09 -6.73
N ARG A 857 19.71 25.71 -5.63
CA ARG A 857 20.31 25.73 -4.29
C ARG A 857 21.47 24.74 -4.13
N LEU A 858 21.36 23.56 -4.72
CA LEU A 858 22.46 22.59 -4.76
C LEU A 858 23.69 23.22 -5.42
N ARG A 859 23.49 23.87 -6.57
CA ARG A 859 24.56 24.50 -7.34
C ARG A 859 25.24 25.65 -6.57
N GLU A 860 24.48 26.44 -5.82
CA GLU A 860 25.03 27.46 -4.91
C GLU A 860 25.94 26.86 -3.82
N GLU A 861 25.58 25.69 -3.28
CA GLU A 861 26.30 25.06 -2.17
C GLU A 861 27.47 24.16 -2.62
N ARG A 862 27.41 23.61 -3.84
CA ARG A 862 28.32 22.57 -4.34
C ARG A 862 28.99 22.89 -5.68
N GLY A 863 28.58 23.94 -6.38
CA GLY A 863 29.01 24.20 -7.76
C GLY A 863 28.55 23.10 -8.73
N ASP A 864 29.24 23.01 -9.88
CA ASP A 864 28.95 22.03 -10.94
C ASP A 864 29.79 20.73 -10.81
N GLU A 865 30.54 20.59 -9.72
CA GLU A 865 31.45 19.45 -9.50
C GLU A 865 30.77 18.20 -8.91
N ALA A 866 29.57 18.35 -8.34
CA ALA A 866 28.84 17.24 -7.75
C ALA A 866 28.21 16.35 -8.84
N ALA A 867 28.30 15.03 -8.69
CA ALA A 867 27.59 14.09 -9.54
C ALA A 867 26.18 13.88 -8.98
N TRP A 868 25.15 14.27 -9.74
CA TRP A 868 23.76 14.09 -9.34
C TRP A 868 22.86 13.75 -10.52
N HIS A 869 21.71 13.16 -10.20
CA HIS A 869 20.56 13.03 -11.09
C HIS A 869 19.27 13.33 -10.32
N ALA A 870 18.25 13.79 -11.04
CA ALA A 870 16.99 14.21 -10.46
C ALA A 870 15.79 13.86 -11.34
N GLY A 871 14.73 13.31 -10.73
CA GLY A 871 13.50 12.97 -11.42
C GLY A 871 12.58 14.18 -11.56
N ALA A 872 12.37 14.65 -12.78
CA ALA A 872 11.51 15.81 -13.04
C ALA A 872 10.03 15.52 -12.75
N GLY A 873 9.62 14.25 -12.84
CA GLY A 873 8.23 13.83 -12.64
C GLY A 873 7.88 13.42 -11.20
N ASP A 874 8.87 13.15 -10.36
CA ASP A 874 8.69 12.72 -8.96
C ASP A 874 9.40 13.64 -7.95
N GLY A 875 10.21 14.59 -8.41
CA GLY A 875 10.91 15.55 -7.55
C GLY A 875 12.02 14.92 -6.72
N ARG A 876 12.48 13.71 -7.06
CA ARG A 876 13.64 13.07 -6.43
C ARG A 876 14.92 13.77 -6.88
N LEU A 877 15.87 13.91 -5.97
CA LEU A 877 17.25 14.33 -6.22
C LEU A 877 18.18 13.37 -5.47
N ARG A 878 19.19 12.82 -6.16
CA ARG A 878 20.27 12.05 -5.52
C ARG A 878 21.60 12.69 -5.87
N VAL A 879 22.43 12.91 -4.86
CA VAL A 879 23.72 13.57 -4.97
C VAL A 879 24.82 12.65 -4.44
N PHE A 880 25.89 12.56 -5.21
CA PHE A 880 27.06 11.73 -4.95
C PHE A 880 28.32 12.58 -4.99
N GLU A 881 29.06 12.53 -3.89
CA GLU A 881 30.27 13.32 -3.69
C GLU A 881 31.42 12.35 -3.38
N ALA A 882 32.43 12.33 -4.25
CA ALA A 882 33.74 11.80 -3.87
C ALA A 882 34.25 12.69 -2.72
N ALA A 883 34.86 12.14 -1.66
CA ALA A 883 35.40 13.01 -0.60
C ALA A 883 36.32 14.09 -1.21
N VAL A 884 36.01 15.36 -0.96
CA VAL A 884 36.89 16.48 -1.33
C VAL A 884 36.93 17.47 -0.16
N ALA A 885 38.12 17.62 0.42
CA ALA A 885 38.73 18.80 1.07
C ALA A 885 37.94 19.70 2.06
N ARG A 886 36.67 19.46 2.35
CA ARG A 886 35.88 20.25 3.31
C ARG A 886 35.94 19.63 4.70
N ASP A 887 36.01 20.49 5.70
CA ASP A 887 35.90 20.09 7.10
C ASP A 887 34.47 19.57 7.40
N ASP A 888 34.34 18.67 8.38
CA ASP A 888 33.08 18.01 8.75
C ASP A 888 32.03 19.05 9.19
N ALA A 889 32.45 20.12 9.88
CA ALA A 889 31.56 21.18 10.34
C ALA A 889 30.93 21.98 9.18
N GLU A 890 31.70 22.26 8.13
CA GLU A 890 31.19 22.93 6.92
C GLU A 890 30.19 22.03 6.19
N THR A 891 30.50 20.73 6.10
CA THR A 891 29.62 19.71 5.50
C THR A 891 28.27 19.67 6.22
N VAL A 892 28.28 19.56 7.55
CA VAL A 892 27.07 19.58 8.39
C VAL A 892 26.28 20.88 8.20
N SER A 893 26.97 22.03 8.20
CA SER A 893 26.35 23.35 8.02
C SER A 893 25.62 23.45 6.67
N SER A 894 26.24 22.96 5.61
CA SER A 894 25.64 22.94 4.28
C SER A 894 24.47 21.96 4.17
N LEU A 895 24.59 20.74 4.73
CA LEU A 895 23.49 19.78 4.79
C LEU A 895 22.27 20.34 5.53
N ARG A 896 22.47 21.14 6.59
CA ARG A 896 21.37 21.84 7.29
C ARG A 896 20.66 22.83 6.37
N ARG A 897 21.38 23.64 5.60
CA ARG A 897 20.80 24.59 4.63
C ARG A 897 20.06 23.87 3.50
N LEU A 898 20.63 22.80 2.96
CA LEU A 898 19.99 21.98 1.92
C LEU A 898 18.72 21.28 2.45
N ARG A 899 18.74 20.76 3.67
CA ARG A 899 17.56 20.17 4.31
C ARG A 899 16.46 21.19 4.52
N GLU A 900 16.81 22.40 4.93
CA GLU A 900 15.84 23.48 5.09
C GLU A 900 15.24 23.91 3.74
N ALA A 901 16.06 23.96 2.68
CA ALA A 901 15.59 24.19 1.33
C ALA A 901 14.62 23.10 0.85
N ALA A 902 14.94 21.82 1.07
CA ALA A 902 14.05 20.70 0.75
C ALA A 902 12.72 20.77 1.52
N ARG A 903 12.75 21.14 2.82
CA ARG A 903 11.54 21.35 3.64
C ARG A 903 10.67 22.49 3.11
N ARG A 904 11.27 23.64 2.77
CA ARG A 904 10.55 24.77 2.13
C ARG A 904 9.96 24.39 0.76
N ALA A 905 10.61 23.46 0.05
CA ALA A 905 10.14 22.91 -1.22
C ALA A 905 9.10 21.77 -1.05
N GLY A 906 8.62 21.52 0.18
CA GLY A 906 7.53 20.57 0.45
C GLY A 906 7.96 19.12 0.63
N GLY A 907 9.24 18.85 0.94
CA GLY A 907 9.70 17.49 1.19
C GLY A 907 10.83 17.37 2.21
N SER A 908 11.81 16.49 1.95
CA SER A 908 12.79 16.04 2.95
C SER A 908 14.16 15.77 2.35
N LEU A 909 15.20 15.77 3.19
CA LEU A 909 16.56 15.38 2.83
C LEU A 909 17.08 14.30 3.79
N VAL A 910 17.49 13.18 3.21
CA VAL A 910 18.05 12.01 3.90
C VAL A 910 19.51 11.81 3.50
N VAL A 911 20.37 11.62 4.48
CA VAL A 911 21.78 11.25 4.27
C VAL A 911 21.87 9.73 4.20
N GLU A 912 22.27 9.23 3.04
CA GLU A 912 22.39 7.78 2.76
C GLU A 912 23.79 7.26 3.10
N ARG A 913 24.83 8.09 2.99
CA ARG A 913 26.21 7.76 3.37
C ARG A 913 26.92 9.03 3.77
N ALA A 914 27.65 9.01 4.88
CA ALA A 914 28.49 10.11 5.33
C ALA A 914 29.48 9.57 6.38
N PRO A 915 30.61 10.25 6.63
CA PRO A 915 31.48 9.95 7.76
C PRO A 915 30.71 9.95 9.09
N ASP A 916 31.13 9.11 10.04
CA ASP A 916 30.49 8.99 11.35
C ASP A 916 30.44 10.32 12.12
N ALA A 917 31.49 11.14 11.99
CA ALA A 917 31.55 12.46 12.62
C ALA A 917 30.38 13.34 12.15
N VAL A 918 30.12 13.39 10.84
CA VAL A 918 28.97 14.11 10.26
C VAL A 918 27.65 13.54 10.77
N LYS A 919 27.47 12.22 10.79
CA LYS A 919 26.22 11.56 11.24
C LYS A 919 25.94 11.75 12.74
N ARG A 920 26.97 11.97 13.56
CA ARG A 920 26.80 12.27 15.00
C ARG A 920 26.25 13.68 15.24
N GLU A 921 26.57 14.63 14.37
CA GLU A 921 26.15 16.03 14.49
C GLU A 921 24.90 16.37 13.66
N PHE A 922 24.47 15.45 12.80
CA PHE A 922 23.37 15.62 11.87
C PHE A 922 22.52 14.36 11.81
N ASP A 923 21.27 14.43 12.28
CA ASP A 923 20.30 13.34 12.12
C ASP A 923 20.15 13.01 10.64
N ALA A 924 20.53 11.80 10.23
CA ALA A 924 20.58 11.41 8.83
C ALA A 924 19.18 11.30 8.20
N TRP A 925 18.14 10.97 8.98
CA TRP A 925 16.79 10.75 8.46
C TRP A 925 15.96 12.02 8.36
N GLY A 926 16.17 12.98 9.26
CA GLY A 926 15.43 14.24 9.28
C GLY A 926 13.93 14.06 9.53
N LEU A 927 13.55 13.04 10.31
CA LEU A 927 12.17 12.68 10.62
C LEU A 927 11.42 13.84 11.28
N ASN A 928 10.11 13.93 11.02
CA ASN A 928 9.23 14.81 11.80
C ASN A 928 8.80 14.15 13.11
N ASP A 929 8.39 14.94 14.09
CA ASP A 929 8.08 14.46 15.44
C ASP A 929 6.92 13.44 15.48
N SER A 930 5.89 13.64 14.66
CA SER A 930 4.71 12.76 14.61
C SER A 930 5.06 11.37 14.08
N ALA A 931 5.82 11.30 12.98
CA ALA A 931 6.28 10.05 12.38
C ALA A 931 7.28 9.35 13.31
N ALA A 932 8.26 10.07 13.85
CA ALA A 932 9.26 9.51 14.77
C ALA A 932 8.60 8.93 16.04
N LEU A 933 7.55 9.56 16.57
CA LEU A 933 6.78 9.02 17.69
C LEU A 933 6.15 7.66 17.35
N LEU A 934 5.38 7.59 16.26
CA LEU A 934 4.67 6.37 15.89
C LEU A 934 5.63 5.25 15.48
N MET A 935 6.70 5.58 14.77
CA MET A 935 7.76 4.62 14.45
C MET A 935 8.35 3.99 15.72
N ARG A 936 8.71 4.81 16.72
CA ARG A 936 9.20 4.29 18.01
C ARG A 936 8.17 3.43 18.73
N ARG A 937 6.89 3.82 18.72
CA ARG A 937 5.81 3.00 19.31
C ARG A 937 5.67 1.66 18.59
N VAL A 938 5.66 1.65 17.27
CA VAL A 938 5.59 0.42 16.47
C VAL A 938 6.79 -0.48 16.75
N LYS A 939 8.00 0.08 16.71
CA LYS A 939 9.23 -0.67 17.02
C LYS A 939 9.19 -1.26 18.43
N ALA A 940 8.74 -0.49 19.43
CA ALA A 940 8.62 -1.00 20.80
C ALA A 940 7.59 -2.13 20.95
N GLN A 941 6.59 -2.22 20.06
CA GLN A 941 5.60 -3.30 20.08
C GLN A 941 6.11 -4.57 19.38
N LEU A 942 6.78 -4.44 18.23
CA LEU A 942 7.27 -5.59 17.44
C LEU A 942 8.67 -6.07 17.87
N ASP A 943 9.49 -5.19 18.44
CA ASP A 943 10.86 -5.43 18.87
C ASP A 943 11.12 -4.73 20.23
N PRO A 944 10.46 -5.19 21.32
CA PRO A 944 10.53 -4.55 22.64
C PRO A 944 11.94 -4.58 23.25
N ALA A 945 12.79 -5.52 22.82
CA ALA A 945 14.17 -5.62 23.25
C ALA A 945 15.12 -4.71 22.46
N ASP A 946 14.64 -3.96 21.46
CA ASP A 946 15.46 -3.16 20.53
C ASP A 946 16.59 -4.00 19.92
N THR A 947 16.27 -5.21 19.46
CA THR A 947 17.22 -6.19 18.92
C THR A 947 17.69 -5.82 17.53
N PHE A 948 16.76 -5.36 16.67
CA PHE A 948 17.03 -5.17 15.25
C PHE A 948 17.50 -3.75 14.92
N SER A 949 18.70 -3.64 14.37
CA SER A 949 19.33 -2.41 13.89
C SER A 949 19.13 -1.21 14.85
N PRO A 950 19.46 -1.35 16.15
CA PRO A 950 19.22 -0.33 17.17
C PRO A 950 19.87 1.01 16.82
N GLY A 951 19.17 2.11 17.10
CA GLY A 951 19.64 3.47 16.84
C GLY A 951 19.53 3.94 15.37
N ARG A 952 19.02 3.10 14.45
CA ARG A 952 18.82 3.50 13.07
C ARG A 952 17.76 4.60 12.94
N PHE A 953 16.59 4.50 13.59
CA PHE A 953 15.52 5.51 13.57
C PHE A 953 15.33 6.23 14.90
#